data_AF-A0A6P1TAK6-F1
#
_entry.id   AF-A0A6P1TAK6-F1
#
_cell.length_a   1.000
_cell.length_b   1.000
_cell.length_c   1.000
_cell.angle_alpha   90.00
_cell.angle_beta   90.00
_cell.angle_gamma   90.00
#
_symmetry.space_group_name_H-M   'P 1'
#
loop_
_entity.id
_entity.type
_entity.pdbx_description
1 polymer ?
#
loop_
_entity_poly.entity_id
_entity_poly.type
_entity_poly.pdbx_seq_one_letter_code
_entity_poly.pdbx_strand_id
1 'polypeptide(L)'
;MNVSRTPGKGVLNGILFFVFGLFASLASAGGWQQNQSIGGFSSVHVYTPDSLSPIGDGKALLIVLHGCAQPHNNFLTANLEVAAEQYGMVVALPDAMNKAGFSCWSYWQGTKSRSAGDYKNLIALANAMSGDASRNIDPDQVYIAGLSSGASFANTTACLAPDVFAGMGISAGPSIGTSSNGALGPCEQADVTARCNTYAGSYKSEFATQIASIAHGDADTTVNLCYNEQNSDGMAGVYGVEKLSGTTNISESGGRTAEETLWENGRVSMLWLNNVDHAWSGGEGASGGYISANGINYASYLGQYFTANNQRVDRNSGPEIANLAASENSGTLVVSGNANDAEGSVANVSITISNIDGGTPVLVETLNTQADPSDGFFSVTSGALADGLYEVKAIATDNEGADGDAASVTRRVGPEPPETAPVLSDTAASVSGQCATVTGTVVDSNQNLNTVMVAFASGDVTASVTGNSYSAQGCNLPGGENTATVTASDTAGLSSQDSVTFTVDAGQTGDYNFHISAGHITWGVGYSACYLAFGTSAFTMREYEVGGDCQWVADGDSSCAGPVQACSSGGGEQPTDSDGDGVEDALDNCPNTANVGQADNDGDGIGNACDSTPDGEPVDADSDGVNDDVDNCPAVANAGQEDNDGDGIGNACDSTPDGDVVCTEYTASNYSHVQAGRATTTGGYVYAAGSGDNLGLYNIFVTTTLAETSADYYELGSCP
;
A
#
# COMPACT_ATOMS: atom_id res chain seq x y z
N MET A 1 -61.89 -29.00 -34.83
CA MET A 1 -62.67 -27.84 -34.32
C MET A 1 -62.08 -27.52 -32.97
N ASN A 2 -61.46 -26.40 -32.65
CA ASN A 2 -61.16 -25.18 -33.38
C ASN A 2 -59.85 -24.64 -32.83
N VAL A 3 -59.15 -23.94 -33.72
CA VAL A 3 -57.92 -23.18 -33.53
C VAL A 3 -58.20 -21.94 -32.67
N SER A 4 -57.21 -21.48 -31.90
CA SER A 4 -56.64 -20.12 -31.95
C SER A 4 -56.28 -19.55 -30.57
N ARG A 5 -54.98 -19.28 -30.36
CA ARG A 5 -54.36 -17.97 -30.09
C ARG A 5 -53.08 -18.08 -29.25
N THR A 6 -52.09 -17.32 -29.71
CA THR A 6 -50.68 -17.15 -29.34
C THR A 6 -50.45 -16.73 -27.88
N PRO A 7 -49.27 -17.03 -27.28
CA PRO A 7 -48.90 -16.55 -25.95
C PRO A 7 -48.22 -15.17 -26.01
N GLY A 8 -48.70 -14.25 -25.19
CA GLY A 8 -48.09 -12.95 -24.91
C GLY A 8 -47.05 -13.03 -23.78
N LYS A 9 -46.05 -12.17 -23.90
CA LYS A 9 -44.98 -11.88 -22.94
C LYS A 9 -45.55 -11.35 -21.61
N GLY A 10 -44.89 -11.67 -20.49
CA GLY A 10 -45.18 -11.05 -19.20
C GLY A 10 -44.32 -11.54 -18.03
N VAL A 11 -43.27 -10.76 -17.76
CA VAL A 11 -42.67 -10.45 -16.44
C VAL A 11 -41.99 -11.58 -15.65
N LEU A 12 -40.65 -11.63 -15.72
CA LEU A 12 -39.79 -12.26 -14.71
C LEU A 12 -39.18 -11.14 -13.84
N ASN A 13 -39.57 -11.07 -12.57
CA ASN A 13 -38.89 -10.25 -11.56
C ASN A 13 -37.53 -10.87 -11.27
N GLY A 14 -36.46 -10.25 -11.79
CA GLY A 14 -35.09 -10.56 -11.44
C GLY A 14 -34.71 -9.90 -10.11
N ILE A 15 -34.50 -10.72 -9.09
CA ILE A 15 -33.90 -10.33 -7.82
C ILE A 15 -32.44 -9.96 -8.08
N LEU A 16 -32.11 -8.68 -7.87
CA LEU A 16 -30.76 -8.14 -7.98
C LEU A 16 -29.94 -8.64 -6.78
N PHE A 17 -29.06 -9.62 -7.00
CA PHE A 17 -28.02 -9.99 -6.06
C PHE A 17 -26.90 -8.94 -6.16
N PHE A 18 -26.79 -8.05 -5.17
CA PHE A 18 -25.58 -7.26 -4.97
C PHE A 18 -24.47 -8.18 -4.47
N VAL A 19 -23.51 -8.49 -5.33
CA VAL A 19 -22.23 -9.09 -4.94
C VAL A 19 -21.30 -7.93 -4.55
N PHE A 20 -21.15 -7.68 -3.26
CA PHE A 20 -20.09 -6.83 -2.72
C PHE A 20 -18.75 -7.56 -2.90
N GLY A 21 -18.00 -7.24 -3.95
CA GLY A 21 -16.59 -7.57 -4.05
C GLY A 21 -15.80 -6.68 -3.10
N LEU A 22 -15.23 -7.25 -2.04
CA LEU A 22 -14.25 -6.59 -1.18
C LEU A 22 -12.96 -6.35 -1.98
N PHE A 23 -12.77 -5.14 -2.50
CA PHE A 23 -11.44 -4.69 -2.89
C PHE A 23 -10.67 -4.36 -1.60
N ALA A 24 -9.71 -5.21 -1.23
CA ALA A 24 -8.73 -4.88 -0.20
C ALA A 24 -7.80 -3.79 -0.77
N SER A 25 -7.62 -2.69 -0.05
CA SER A 25 -6.65 -1.65 -0.39
C SER A 25 -5.23 -2.21 -0.38
N LEU A 26 -4.47 -2.04 -1.46
CA LEU A 26 -3.03 -2.32 -1.47
C LEU A 26 -2.32 -1.46 -0.42
N ALA A 27 -1.35 -2.01 0.32
CA ALA A 27 -0.58 -1.27 1.31
C ALA A 27 0.23 -0.13 0.67
N SER A 28 0.27 1.05 1.30
CA SER A 28 1.12 2.19 0.91
C SER A 28 2.18 2.37 1.97
N ALA A 29 3.45 2.24 1.61
CA ALA A 29 4.57 2.45 2.53
C ALA A 29 4.76 3.94 2.87
N GLY A 30 5.21 4.24 4.09
CA GLY A 30 5.49 5.59 4.59
C GLY A 30 4.26 6.48 4.84
N GLY A 31 3.03 5.93 4.78
CA GLY A 31 1.80 6.73 4.85
C GLY A 31 0.62 6.04 5.57
N TRP A 32 -0.29 6.87 6.11
CA TRP A 32 -1.54 6.41 6.72
C TRP A 32 -2.59 6.11 5.66
N GLN A 33 -3.05 4.86 5.63
CA GLN A 33 -4.23 4.41 4.91
C GLN A 33 -5.43 4.46 5.85
N GLN A 34 -6.32 5.42 5.67
CA GLN A 34 -7.44 5.63 6.60
C GLN A 34 -8.70 4.89 6.13
N ASN A 35 -9.59 4.59 7.08
CA ASN A 35 -10.92 4.00 6.87
C ASN A 35 -10.94 2.69 6.07
N GLN A 36 -9.96 1.81 6.30
CA GLN A 36 -9.90 0.51 5.65
C GLN A 36 -10.91 -0.47 6.24
N SER A 37 -11.58 -1.24 5.38
CA SER A 37 -12.49 -2.30 5.79
C SER A 37 -11.74 -3.64 5.80
N ILE A 38 -11.29 -4.07 6.97
CA ILE A 38 -10.42 -5.24 7.14
C ILE A 38 -10.69 -5.94 8.48
N GLY A 39 -10.55 -7.26 8.53
CA GLY A 39 -10.70 -8.02 9.78
C GLY A 39 -12.10 -7.99 10.39
N GLY A 40 -13.14 -7.63 9.62
CA GLY A 40 -14.50 -7.46 10.12
C GLY A 40 -14.78 -6.10 10.77
N PHE A 41 -13.82 -5.17 10.72
CA PHE A 41 -14.02 -3.76 11.04
C PHE A 41 -14.38 -2.97 9.78
N SER A 42 -15.27 -1.99 9.90
CA SER A 42 -15.62 -1.09 8.81
C SER A 42 -14.67 0.11 8.68
N SER A 43 -13.85 0.37 9.70
CA SER A 43 -12.86 1.44 9.69
C SER A 43 -11.62 1.04 10.49
N VAL A 44 -10.50 0.91 9.80
CA VAL A 44 -9.17 0.72 10.37
C VAL A 44 -8.23 1.72 9.72
N HIS A 45 -7.49 2.48 10.51
CA HIS A 45 -6.35 3.24 9.97
C HIS A 45 -5.11 2.36 10.03
N VAL A 46 -4.40 2.24 8.92
CA VAL A 46 -3.20 1.43 8.83
C VAL A 46 -2.02 2.29 8.41
N TYR A 47 -0.94 2.24 9.17
CA TYR A 47 0.34 2.79 8.77
C TYR A 47 1.28 1.63 8.43
N THR A 48 1.83 1.62 7.23
CA THR A 48 2.83 0.61 6.82
C THR A 48 4.18 1.30 6.74
N PRO A 49 5.16 0.96 7.59
CA PRO A 49 6.44 1.63 7.59
C PRO A 49 7.28 1.22 6.38
N ASP A 50 8.29 2.02 6.04
CA ASP A 50 9.29 1.64 5.03
C ASP A 50 10.25 0.58 5.61
N SER A 51 10.62 0.71 6.88
CA SER A 51 11.57 -0.17 7.55
C SER A 51 11.05 -1.60 7.83
N LEU A 52 11.99 -2.56 7.92
CA LEU A 52 11.72 -3.91 8.40
C LEU A 52 11.93 -4.00 9.92
N SER A 53 11.33 -5.01 10.54
CA SER A 53 11.60 -5.31 11.95
C SER A 53 13.08 -5.64 12.12
N PRO A 54 13.74 -5.22 13.21
CA PRO A 54 15.13 -5.59 13.48
C PRO A 54 15.35 -7.08 13.78
N ILE A 55 14.27 -7.85 13.93
CA ILE A 55 14.29 -9.30 14.18
C ILE A 55 13.27 -9.98 13.25
N GLY A 56 13.45 -11.28 13.00
CA GLY A 56 12.50 -12.11 12.25
C GLY A 56 12.40 -11.75 10.77
N ASP A 57 11.43 -12.37 10.09
CA ASP A 57 11.31 -12.34 8.63
C ASP A 57 10.24 -11.36 8.16
N GLY A 58 10.52 -10.06 8.27
CA GLY A 58 9.67 -9.01 7.72
C GLY A 58 9.36 -7.88 8.69
N LYS A 59 8.11 -7.43 8.72
CA LYS A 59 7.60 -6.34 9.56
C LYS A 59 6.85 -6.93 10.76
N ALA A 60 6.87 -6.23 11.89
CA ALA A 60 5.98 -6.51 13.00
C ALA A 60 4.58 -5.91 12.75
N LEU A 61 3.57 -6.34 13.49
CA LEU A 61 2.23 -5.74 13.52
C LEU A 61 1.89 -5.29 14.93
N LEU A 62 1.49 -4.03 15.09
CA LEU A 62 0.95 -3.48 16.33
C LEU A 62 -0.48 -2.97 16.13
N ILE A 63 -1.46 -3.67 16.71
CA ILE A 63 -2.86 -3.22 16.73
C ILE A 63 -3.06 -2.34 17.98
N VAL A 64 -3.46 -1.08 17.84
CA VAL A 64 -3.66 -0.15 18.98
C VAL A 64 -5.13 0.25 19.13
N LEU A 65 -5.69 -0.01 20.31
CA LEU A 65 -7.10 0.21 20.63
C LEU A 65 -7.34 1.49 21.42
N HIS A 66 -8.27 2.31 20.94
CA HIS A 66 -8.64 3.58 21.57
C HIS A 66 -9.41 3.43 22.90
N GLY A 67 -9.45 4.50 23.69
CA GLY A 67 -10.25 4.59 24.92
C GLY A 67 -11.73 4.95 24.69
N CYS A 68 -12.50 5.02 25.78
CA CYS A 68 -13.86 5.54 25.75
C CYS A 68 -13.92 6.99 25.26
N ALA A 69 -14.98 7.33 24.52
CA ALA A 69 -15.26 8.66 23.96
C ALA A 69 -14.16 9.23 23.04
N GLN A 70 -13.09 8.46 22.79
CA GLN A 70 -11.97 8.82 21.96
C GLN A 70 -12.18 8.20 20.57
N PRO A 71 -12.29 8.99 19.49
CA PRO A 71 -12.25 8.42 18.15
C PRO A 71 -10.84 7.90 17.84
N HIS A 72 -10.76 6.79 17.11
CA HIS A 72 -9.48 6.23 16.66
C HIS A 72 -8.60 7.25 15.89
N ASN A 73 -9.18 8.24 15.22
CA ASN A 73 -8.45 9.36 14.58
C ASN A 73 -7.54 10.14 15.54
N ASN A 74 -7.84 10.19 16.84
CA ASN A 74 -6.97 10.89 17.80
C ASN A 74 -5.59 10.21 17.91
N PHE A 75 -5.46 8.92 17.59
CA PHE A 75 -4.16 8.24 17.59
C PHE A 75 -3.29 8.60 16.39
N LEU A 76 -3.83 9.27 15.36
CA LEU A 76 -3.03 9.78 14.24
C LEU A 76 -2.06 10.89 14.67
N THR A 77 -2.27 11.49 15.83
CA THR A 77 -1.40 12.53 16.43
C THR A 77 -0.68 12.03 17.68
N ALA A 78 -0.59 10.71 17.85
CA ALA A 78 0.05 10.06 18.99
C ALA A 78 1.49 9.60 18.70
N ASN A 79 2.07 10.01 17.56
CA ASN A 79 3.41 9.65 17.10
C ASN A 79 3.64 8.13 17.00
N LEU A 80 2.63 7.38 16.55
CA LEU A 80 2.77 5.94 16.35
C LEU A 80 3.66 5.61 15.16
N GLU A 81 3.69 6.49 14.16
CA GLU A 81 4.55 6.41 12.98
C GLU A 81 6.05 6.44 13.35
N VAL A 82 6.42 7.11 14.45
CA VAL A 82 7.81 7.12 14.94
C VAL A 82 8.23 5.71 15.35
N ALA A 83 7.37 5.02 16.11
CA ALA A 83 7.62 3.64 16.50
C ALA A 83 7.55 2.68 15.31
N ALA A 84 6.61 2.92 14.39
CA ALA A 84 6.46 2.16 13.17
C ALA A 84 7.75 2.16 12.34
N GLU A 85 8.32 3.34 12.07
CA GLU A 85 9.53 3.47 11.28
C GLU A 85 10.78 3.03 12.04
N GLN A 86 10.85 3.25 13.35
CA GLN A 86 12.03 2.86 14.13
C GLN A 86 12.16 1.34 14.30
N TYR A 87 11.05 0.61 14.35
CA TYR A 87 11.01 -0.82 14.67
C TYR A 87 10.35 -1.67 13.59
N GLY A 88 10.11 -1.12 12.39
CA GLY A 88 9.47 -1.82 11.29
C GLY A 88 8.12 -2.41 11.64
N MET A 89 7.29 -1.67 12.38
CA MET A 89 5.97 -2.11 12.82
C MET A 89 4.84 -1.52 11.98
N VAL A 90 4.08 -2.37 11.28
CA VAL A 90 2.78 -1.99 10.74
C VAL A 90 1.85 -1.64 11.90
N VAL A 91 1.24 -0.46 11.88
CA VAL A 91 0.32 -0.03 12.95
C VAL A 91 -1.11 -0.08 12.43
N ALA A 92 -2.01 -0.72 13.18
CA ALA A 92 -3.44 -0.79 12.87
C ALA A 92 -4.29 -0.17 13.98
N LEU A 93 -5.17 0.77 13.62
CA LEU A 93 -6.07 1.49 14.52
C LEU A 93 -7.54 1.21 14.15
N PRO A 94 -8.13 0.10 14.63
CA PRO A 94 -9.54 -0.18 14.39
C PRO A 94 -10.46 0.72 15.23
N ASP A 95 -11.59 1.15 14.65
CA ASP A 95 -12.71 1.72 15.41
C ASP A 95 -13.59 0.59 15.96
N ALA A 96 -13.98 0.67 17.24
CA ALA A 96 -14.84 -0.36 17.84
C ALA A 96 -16.17 -0.51 17.08
N MET A 97 -16.56 -1.73 16.67
CA MET A 97 -17.83 -1.96 15.97
C MET A 97 -19.00 -2.06 16.95
N ASN A 98 -18.77 -2.70 18.10
CA ASN A 98 -19.78 -2.96 19.12
C ASN A 98 -19.60 -2.03 20.33
N LYS A 99 -19.73 -0.72 20.07
CA LYS A 99 -19.56 0.35 21.06
C LYS A 99 -20.52 0.17 22.26
N ALA A 100 -19.96 -0.01 23.45
CA ALA A 100 -20.69 0.18 24.71
C ALA A 100 -20.93 1.68 24.95
N GLY A 101 -21.72 2.05 25.98
CA GLY A 101 -21.97 3.45 26.32
C GLY A 101 -20.70 4.29 26.36
N PHE A 102 -20.75 5.54 25.87
CA PHE A 102 -19.60 6.41 25.63
C PHE A 102 -18.59 5.89 24.58
N SER A 103 -19.04 5.15 23.56
CA SER A 103 -18.17 4.66 22.48
C SER A 103 -17.01 3.77 22.94
N CYS A 104 -17.16 3.12 24.10
CA CYS A 104 -16.13 2.26 24.69
C CYS A 104 -16.05 0.89 24.00
N TRP A 105 -14.88 0.26 24.11
CA TRP A 105 -14.75 -1.19 23.92
C TRP A 105 -15.49 -1.92 25.04
N SER A 106 -16.37 -2.84 24.68
CA SER A 106 -17.28 -3.52 25.61
C SER A 106 -16.58 -4.64 26.42
N TYR A 107 -15.53 -4.30 27.18
CA TYR A 107 -14.72 -5.31 27.86
C TYR A 107 -15.43 -5.96 29.07
N TRP A 108 -16.42 -5.29 29.68
CA TRP A 108 -17.15 -5.82 30.85
C TRP A 108 -18.47 -6.54 30.48
N GLN A 109 -18.92 -6.44 29.23
CA GLN A 109 -20.18 -7.06 28.74
C GLN A 109 -19.90 -8.03 27.59
N GLY A 110 -20.87 -8.92 27.33
CA GLY A 110 -20.77 -9.89 26.23
C GLY A 110 -19.83 -11.06 26.48
N THR A 111 -19.92 -12.05 25.60
CA THR A 111 -19.17 -13.31 25.67
C THR A 111 -17.69 -13.08 25.37
N LYS A 112 -16.81 -13.53 26.27
CA LYS A 112 -15.36 -13.53 26.08
C LYS A 112 -14.97 -14.79 25.33
N SER A 113 -14.87 -14.68 24.02
CA SER A 113 -14.57 -15.81 23.13
C SER A 113 -13.97 -15.34 21.83
N ARG A 114 -13.07 -16.16 21.27
CA ARG A 114 -12.44 -15.95 19.96
C ARG A 114 -13.44 -15.83 18.81
N SER A 115 -14.66 -16.32 18.98
CA SER A 115 -15.70 -16.33 17.93
C SER A 115 -16.80 -15.30 18.16
N ALA A 116 -16.67 -14.39 19.12
CA ALA A 116 -17.71 -13.45 19.51
C ALA A 116 -17.27 -11.98 19.42
N GLY A 117 -18.15 -11.14 18.83
CA GLY A 117 -18.01 -9.69 18.82
C GLY A 117 -16.66 -9.19 18.32
N ASP A 118 -16.18 -8.10 18.91
CA ASP A 118 -14.93 -7.46 18.48
C ASP A 118 -13.68 -8.28 18.83
N TYR A 119 -13.77 -9.28 19.73
CA TYR A 119 -12.67 -10.23 19.94
C TYR A 119 -12.40 -11.07 18.70
N LYS A 120 -13.47 -11.54 18.05
CA LYS A 120 -13.38 -12.24 16.75
C LYS A 120 -12.79 -11.32 15.70
N ASN A 121 -13.24 -10.07 15.64
CA ASN A 121 -12.78 -9.12 14.63
C ASN A 121 -11.30 -8.77 14.83
N LEU A 122 -10.81 -8.59 16.06
CA LEU A 122 -9.38 -8.33 16.31
C LEU A 122 -8.49 -9.50 15.90
N ILE A 123 -8.91 -10.74 16.19
CA ILE A 123 -8.19 -11.94 15.75
C ILE A 123 -8.23 -12.05 14.22
N ALA A 124 -9.37 -11.75 13.59
CA ALA A 124 -9.51 -11.75 12.14
C ALA A 124 -8.68 -10.63 11.49
N LEU A 125 -8.56 -9.46 12.13
CA LEU A 125 -7.72 -8.36 11.68
C LEU A 125 -6.24 -8.75 11.71
N ALA A 126 -5.77 -9.29 12.83
CA ALA A 126 -4.41 -9.80 12.98
C ALA A 126 -4.08 -10.83 11.88
N ASN A 127 -4.94 -11.82 11.68
CA ASN A 127 -4.74 -12.86 10.67
C ASN A 127 -4.84 -12.34 9.23
N ALA A 128 -5.76 -11.41 8.96
CA ALA A 128 -5.89 -10.83 7.63
C ALA A 128 -4.69 -9.96 7.25
N MET A 129 -4.14 -9.21 8.20
CA MET A 129 -2.97 -8.37 7.97
C MET A 129 -1.68 -9.18 7.87
N SER A 130 -1.48 -10.16 8.76
CA SER A 130 -0.31 -11.06 8.69
C SER A 130 -0.34 -12.00 7.48
N GLY A 131 -1.52 -12.40 7.02
CA GLY A 131 -1.68 -13.20 5.80
C GLY A 131 -1.60 -12.40 4.48
N ASP A 132 -1.54 -11.07 4.54
CA ASP A 132 -1.42 -10.21 3.37
C ASP A 132 0.06 -10.06 2.99
N ALA A 133 0.49 -10.81 1.96
CA ALA A 133 1.87 -10.83 1.49
C ALA A 133 2.39 -9.43 1.09
N SER A 134 1.51 -8.49 0.71
CA SER A 134 1.92 -7.12 0.38
C SER A 134 2.41 -6.32 1.58
N ARG A 135 2.04 -6.74 2.80
CA ARG A 135 2.46 -6.10 4.06
C ARG A 135 3.72 -6.70 4.65
N ASN A 136 4.13 -7.88 4.17
CA ASN A 136 5.31 -8.61 4.62
C ASN A 136 5.40 -8.69 6.16
N ILE A 137 4.27 -8.99 6.82
CA ILE A 137 4.22 -9.09 8.29
C ILE A 137 4.64 -10.49 8.71
N ASP A 138 5.62 -10.56 9.61
CA ASP A 138 6.03 -11.79 10.26
C ASP A 138 4.94 -12.24 11.26
N PRO A 139 4.32 -13.43 11.08
CA PRO A 139 3.27 -13.92 11.97
C PRO A 139 3.73 -14.14 13.42
N ASP A 140 5.04 -14.30 13.66
CA ASP A 140 5.60 -14.40 15.01
C ASP A 140 5.76 -13.03 15.71
N GLN A 141 5.48 -11.93 15.00
CA GLN A 141 5.62 -10.56 15.47
C GLN A 141 4.31 -9.78 15.46
N VAL A 142 3.22 -10.40 15.92
CA VAL A 142 1.91 -9.76 16.02
C VAL A 142 1.60 -9.36 17.47
N TYR A 143 1.32 -8.08 17.69
CA TYR A 143 1.13 -7.47 19.01
C TYR A 143 -0.17 -6.67 19.08
N ILE A 144 -0.70 -6.51 20.29
CA ILE A 144 -1.90 -5.70 20.55
C ILE A 144 -1.74 -4.80 21.77
N ALA A 145 -2.09 -3.53 21.64
CA ALA A 145 -2.04 -2.57 22.72
C ALA A 145 -3.31 -1.74 22.80
N GLY A 146 -3.48 -0.99 23.89
CA GLY A 146 -4.57 -0.02 23.96
C GLY A 146 -4.52 0.88 25.18
N LEU A 147 -5.42 1.87 25.19
CA LEU A 147 -5.66 2.81 26.29
C LEU A 147 -6.99 2.50 26.98
N SER A 148 -7.06 2.58 28.31
CA SER A 148 -8.33 2.58 29.06
C SER A 148 -9.19 1.34 28.74
N SER A 149 -10.43 1.52 28.25
CA SER A 149 -11.26 0.38 27.79
C SER A 149 -10.60 -0.45 26.70
N GLY A 150 -9.85 0.18 25.79
CA GLY A 150 -9.10 -0.50 24.74
C GLY A 150 -7.97 -1.34 25.32
N ALA A 151 -7.32 -0.87 26.40
CA ALA A 151 -6.27 -1.64 27.10
C ALA A 151 -6.85 -2.92 27.72
N SER A 152 -7.98 -2.84 28.44
CA SER A 152 -8.65 -4.03 28.99
C SER A 152 -9.11 -5.01 27.90
N PHE A 153 -9.55 -4.48 26.76
CA PHE A 153 -9.98 -5.28 25.61
C PHE A 153 -8.78 -5.95 24.92
N ALA A 154 -7.66 -5.24 24.75
CA ALA A 154 -6.40 -5.78 24.23
C ALA A 154 -5.89 -6.92 25.11
N ASN A 155 -5.82 -6.73 26.44
CA ASN A 155 -5.41 -7.75 27.40
C ASN A 155 -6.28 -9.02 27.26
N THR A 156 -7.61 -8.84 27.28
CA THR A 156 -8.54 -9.98 27.15
C THR A 156 -8.37 -10.68 25.79
N THR A 157 -8.16 -9.94 24.70
CA THR A 157 -7.97 -10.51 23.36
C THR A 157 -6.70 -11.33 23.29
N ALA A 158 -5.59 -10.83 23.83
CA ALA A 158 -4.32 -11.54 23.86
C ALA A 158 -4.36 -12.77 24.80
N CYS A 159 -5.16 -12.75 25.87
CA CYS A 159 -5.47 -13.94 26.68
C CYS A 159 -6.34 -14.98 25.94
N LEU A 160 -7.25 -14.54 25.05
CA LEU A 160 -8.11 -15.43 24.25
C LEU A 160 -7.35 -16.06 23.08
N ALA A 161 -6.36 -15.34 22.54
CA ALA A 161 -5.55 -15.76 21.40
C ALA A 161 -4.05 -15.61 21.65
N PRO A 162 -3.51 -16.33 22.65
CA PRO A 162 -2.08 -16.33 22.91
C PRO A 162 -1.30 -17.08 21.83
N ASP A 163 -1.92 -17.79 20.90
CA ASP A 163 -1.31 -18.28 19.65
C ASP A 163 -1.10 -17.16 18.62
N VAL A 164 -1.98 -16.17 18.58
CA VAL A 164 -1.94 -15.09 17.57
C VAL A 164 -1.09 -13.92 18.04
N PHE A 165 -1.23 -13.51 19.31
CA PHE A 165 -0.54 -12.31 19.82
C PHE A 165 0.72 -12.71 20.59
N ALA A 166 1.89 -12.41 20.04
CA ALA A 166 3.20 -12.59 20.66
C ALA A 166 3.40 -11.72 21.91
N GLY A 167 2.71 -10.59 21.98
CA GLY A 167 2.71 -9.76 23.18
C GLY A 167 1.62 -8.71 23.21
N MET A 168 1.53 -8.02 24.35
CA MET A 168 0.53 -6.99 24.57
C MET A 168 1.04 -5.75 25.31
N GLY A 169 0.42 -4.60 25.04
CA GLY A 169 0.69 -3.31 25.69
C GLY A 169 -0.54 -2.71 26.36
N ILE A 170 -0.55 -2.59 27.69
CA ILE A 170 -1.73 -2.17 28.46
C ILE A 170 -1.50 -0.78 29.03
N SER A 171 -2.11 0.27 28.48
CA SER A 171 -1.99 1.64 28.99
C SER A 171 -3.23 2.06 29.79
N ALA A 172 -3.06 2.35 31.09
CA ALA A 172 -4.10 2.84 31.99
C ALA A 172 -5.41 2.02 31.93
N GLY A 173 -5.30 0.70 31.84
CA GLY A 173 -6.42 -0.22 31.64
C GLY A 173 -6.92 -0.87 32.93
N PRO A 174 -8.23 -0.86 33.22
CA PRO A 174 -8.80 -1.73 34.25
C PRO A 174 -8.46 -3.21 34.00
N SER A 175 -8.24 -3.98 35.07
CA SER A 175 -7.89 -5.39 34.93
C SER A 175 -9.00 -6.24 34.32
N ILE A 176 -8.61 -7.34 33.66
CA ILE A 176 -9.57 -8.21 32.97
C ILE A 176 -10.64 -8.74 33.94
N GLY A 177 -11.90 -8.55 33.56
CA GLY A 177 -13.10 -8.95 34.31
C GLY A 177 -13.48 -8.05 35.49
N THR A 178 -12.90 -6.85 35.60
CA THR A 178 -13.47 -5.79 36.45
C THR A 178 -14.86 -5.38 35.95
N SER A 179 -15.73 -4.97 36.86
CA SER A 179 -17.05 -4.45 36.51
C SER A 179 -16.97 -3.04 35.92
N SER A 180 -18.03 -2.59 35.26
CA SER A 180 -18.13 -1.19 34.78
C SER A 180 -18.01 -0.16 35.90
N ASN A 181 -18.40 -0.51 37.13
CA ASN A 181 -18.29 0.37 38.29
C ASN A 181 -16.87 0.39 38.87
N GLY A 182 -16.14 -0.73 38.78
CA GLY A 182 -14.72 -0.80 39.16
C GLY A 182 -13.80 -0.05 38.21
N ALA A 183 -14.23 0.13 36.96
CA ALA A 183 -13.49 0.85 35.92
C ALA A 183 -13.17 2.32 36.27
N LEU A 184 -14.15 3.02 36.86
CA LEU A 184 -14.09 4.45 37.20
C LEU A 184 -14.20 4.70 38.72
N GLY A 185 -14.16 3.62 39.49
CA GLY A 185 -14.36 3.60 40.93
C GLY A 185 -13.08 3.29 41.70
N PRO A 186 -13.18 2.95 43.00
CA PRO A 186 -12.04 2.42 43.73
C PRO A 186 -11.56 1.11 43.10
N CYS A 187 -10.29 0.80 43.30
CA CYS A 187 -9.65 -0.42 42.83
C CYS A 187 -10.52 -1.68 43.08
N GLU A 188 -10.99 -2.33 42.01
CA GLU A 188 -11.68 -3.61 42.09
C GLU A 188 -10.66 -4.74 41.95
N GLN A 189 -10.61 -5.62 42.94
CA GLN A 189 -9.70 -6.76 42.91
C GLN A 189 -10.15 -7.79 41.87
N ALA A 190 -9.24 -8.15 40.97
CA ALA A 190 -9.48 -9.08 39.88
C ALA A 190 -8.37 -10.13 39.80
N ASP A 191 -8.75 -11.41 39.78
CA ASP A 191 -7.81 -12.51 39.53
C ASP A 191 -7.52 -12.61 38.03
N VAL A 192 -6.58 -11.78 37.58
CA VAL A 192 -6.12 -11.72 36.18
C VAL A 192 -5.57 -13.08 35.74
N THR A 193 -4.73 -13.72 36.57
CA THR A 193 -4.10 -15.00 36.22
C THR A 193 -5.12 -16.10 35.96
N ALA A 194 -6.09 -16.30 36.85
CA ALA A 194 -7.10 -17.35 36.67
C ALA A 194 -8.02 -17.06 35.47
N ARG A 195 -8.36 -15.79 35.24
CA ARG A 195 -9.22 -15.38 34.12
C ARG A 195 -8.53 -15.55 32.77
N CYS A 196 -7.30 -15.06 32.63
CA CYS A 196 -6.52 -15.19 31.41
C CYS A 196 -6.33 -16.66 31.04
N ASN A 197 -5.96 -17.50 32.03
CA ASN A 197 -5.91 -18.95 31.86
C ASN A 197 -7.25 -19.54 31.42
N THR A 198 -8.36 -19.13 32.02
CA THR A 198 -9.70 -19.63 31.64
C THR A 198 -10.04 -19.26 30.20
N TYR A 199 -9.72 -18.04 29.76
CA TYR A 199 -9.99 -17.56 28.40
C TYR A 199 -9.16 -18.28 27.33
N ALA A 200 -7.89 -18.56 27.60
CA ALA A 200 -7.02 -19.26 26.65
C ALA A 200 -7.50 -20.68 26.33
N GLY A 201 -8.15 -21.37 27.29
CA GLY A 201 -8.69 -22.71 27.06
C GLY A 201 -7.60 -23.71 26.64
N SER A 202 -7.69 -24.22 25.41
CA SER A 202 -6.70 -25.14 24.82
C SER A 202 -5.39 -24.48 24.41
N TYR A 203 -5.36 -23.15 24.28
CA TYR A 203 -4.19 -22.38 23.82
C TYR A 203 -3.26 -21.96 24.98
N LYS A 204 -3.45 -22.48 26.20
CA LYS A 204 -2.62 -22.12 27.36
C LYS A 204 -1.13 -22.37 27.17
N SER A 205 -0.76 -23.36 26.36
CA SER A 205 0.65 -23.66 26.05
C SER A 205 1.35 -22.47 25.41
N GLU A 206 0.63 -21.64 24.66
CA GLU A 206 1.19 -20.52 23.91
C GLU A 206 1.59 -19.35 24.83
N PHE A 207 1.13 -19.34 26.08
CA PHE A 207 1.67 -18.45 27.09
C PHE A 207 3.14 -18.71 27.38
N ALA A 208 3.73 -19.84 26.94
CA ALA A 208 5.15 -20.10 27.09
C ALA A 208 6.02 -19.05 26.39
N THR A 209 5.53 -18.38 25.34
CA THR A 209 6.30 -17.40 24.53
C THR A 209 5.75 -15.97 24.56
N GLN A 210 4.57 -15.76 25.15
CA GLN A 210 3.91 -14.46 25.17
C GLN A 210 4.52 -13.49 26.21
N ILE A 211 4.62 -12.21 25.87
CA ILE A 211 5.13 -11.13 26.75
C ILE A 211 4.11 -10.01 26.98
N ALA A 212 4.28 -9.20 28.03
CA ALA A 212 3.37 -8.10 28.34
C ALA A 212 4.07 -6.86 28.88
N SER A 213 3.71 -5.69 28.36
CA SER A 213 4.09 -4.39 28.93
C SER A 213 2.83 -3.71 29.46
N ILE A 214 2.88 -3.21 30.69
CA ILE A 214 1.80 -2.49 31.34
C ILE A 214 2.33 -1.11 31.71
N ALA A 215 1.63 -0.05 31.33
CA ALA A 215 2.01 1.31 31.64
C ALA A 215 0.83 2.10 32.21
N HIS A 216 1.12 3.04 33.10
CA HIS A 216 0.12 3.92 33.68
C HIS A 216 0.71 5.30 33.94
N GLY A 217 -0.03 6.35 33.60
CA GLY A 217 0.33 7.72 33.99
C GLY A 217 0.21 7.91 35.51
N ASP A 218 1.24 8.47 36.14
CA ASP A 218 1.24 8.74 37.59
C ASP A 218 0.25 9.84 38.02
N ALA A 219 -0.26 10.62 37.06
CA ALA A 219 -1.24 11.69 37.24
C ALA A 219 -2.65 11.29 36.77
N ASP A 220 -2.89 10.01 36.44
CA ASP A 220 -4.21 9.51 36.05
C ASP A 220 -5.21 9.60 37.21
N THR A 221 -6.32 10.30 36.97
CA THR A 221 -7.43 10.47 37.92
C THR A 221 -8.73 9.80 37.48
N THR A 222 -8.73 9.15 36.32
CA THR A 222 -9.89 8.47 35.73
C THR A 222 -9.89 6.98 36.05
N VAL A 223 -8.78 6.29 35.76
CA VAL A 223 -8.62 4.87 36.07
C VAL A 223 -7.68 4.72 37.26
N ASN A 224 -8.10 3.92 38.25
CA ASN A 224 -7.34 3.78 39.49
C ASN A 224 -5.93 3.21 39.24
N LEU A 225 -4.91 3.87 39.81
CA LEU A 225 -3.51 3.50 39.64
C LEU A 225 -3.18 2.07 40.09
N CYS A 226 -3.97 1.46 40.97
CA CYS A 226 -3.74 0.08 41.41
C CYS A 226 -3.72 -0.94 40.26
N TYR A 227 -4.40 -0.64 39.15
CA TYR A 227 -4.54 -1.56 38.05
C TYR A 227 -3.21 -1.78 37.32
N ASN A 228 -2.26 -0.86 37.43
CA ASN A 228 -0.91 -1.04 36.89
C ASN A 228 -0.27 -2.30 37.52
N GLU A 229 -0.16 -2.33 38.85
CA GLU A 229 0.44 -3.45 39.58
C GLU A 229 -0.43 -4.72 39.48
N GLN A 230 -1.75 -4.62 39.58
CA GLN A 230 -2.64 -5.79 39.46
C GLN A 230 -2.54 -6.46 38.07
N ASN A 231 -2.40 -5.68 37.00
CA ASN A 231 -2.21 -6.24 35.66
C ASN A 231 -0.83 -6.88 35.50
N SER A 232 0.22 -6.22 35.96
CA SER A 232 1.60 -6.74 35.87
C SER A 232 1.78 -8.03 36.67
N ASP A 233 1.36 -8.05 37.94
CA ASP A 233 1.41 -9.25 38.79
C ASP A 233 0.52 -10.37 38.22
N GLY A 234 -0.64 -9.98 37.69
CA GLY A 234 -1.57 -10.87 37.03
C GLY A 234 -0.97 -11.62 35.85
N MET A 235 -0.33 -10.89 34.92
CA MET A 235 0.33 -11.45 33.75
C MET A 235 1.61 -12.20 34.13
N ALA A 236 2.36 -11.73 35.12
CA ALA A 236 3.49 -12.47 35.67
C ALA A 236 3.07 -13.85 36.21
N GLY A 237 1.92 -13.92 36.89
CA GLY A 237 1.32 -15.18 37.31
C GLY A 237 0.88 -16.09 36.15
N VAL A 238 0.46 -15.52 35.01
CA VAL A 238 0.16 -16.31 33.78
C VAL A 238 1.43 -16.93 33.22
N TYR A 239 2.52 -16.16 33.18
CA TYR A 239 3.80 -16.57 32.60
C TYR A 239 4.69 -17.36 33.57
N GLY A 240 4.35 -17.38 34.86
CA GLY A 240 5.10 -18.11 35.89
C GLY A 240 6.45 -17.48 36.22
N VAL A 241 6.55 -16.15 36.17
CA VAL A 241 7.79 -15.39 36.40
C VAL A 241 7.73 -14.53 37.66
N GLU A 242 8.87 -14.31 38.30
CA GLU A 242 8.97 -13.48 39.50
C GLU A 242 9.38 -12.03 39.19
N LYS A 243 8.98 -11.10 40.07
CA LYS A 243 9.33 -9.68 39.97
C LYS A 243 10.80 -9.48 40.31
N LEU A 244 11.54 -8.79 39.46
CA LEU A 244 12.94 -8.46 39.72
C LEU A 244 13.04 -7.33 40.75
N SER A 245 14.15 -7.31 41.49
CA SER A 245 14.42 -6.25 42.45
C SER A 245 14.91 -4.99 41.74
N GLY A 246 14.28 -3.85 42.04
CA GLY A 246 14.72 -2.54 41.58
C GLY A 246 13.80 -1.94 40.51
N THR A 247 14.04 -0.68 40.22
CA THR A 247 13.29 0.12 39.24
C THR A 247 14.30 0.93 38.43
N THR A 248 14.12 0.95 37.11
CA THR A 248 14.97 1.66 36.16
C THR A 248 14.28 2.94 35.70
N ASN A 249 15.00 4.06 35.70
CA ASN A 249 14.48 5.30 35.13
C ASN A 249 14.80 5.39 33.64
N ILE A 250 13.76 5.41 32.82
CA ILE A 250 13.83 5.68 31.38
C ILE A 250 13.71 7.19 31.19
N SER A 251 14.53 7.76 30.29
CA SER A 251 14.54 9.19 30.00
C SER A 251 14.67 9.43 28.50
N GLU A 252 13.82 10.32 27.98
CA GLU A 252 13.87 10.84 26.62
C GLU A 252 14.20 12.35 26.62
N SER A 253 14.34 12.95 25.43
CA SER A 253 14.53 14.39 25.28
C SER A 253 13.42 15.18 25.98
N GLY A 254 13.74 16.43 26.37
CA GLY A 254 12.76 17.34 26.98
C GLY A 254 12.35 16.99 28.42
N GLY A 255 13.05 16.08 29.10
CA GLY A 255 12.78 15.71 30.50
C GLY A 255 11.62 14.73 30.68
N ARG A 256 11.20 14.08 29.58
CA ARG A 256 10.16 13.04 29.57
C ARG A 256 10.75 11.77 30.17
N THR A 257 10.07 11.19 31.16
CA THR A 257 10.62 10.08 31.93
C THR A 257 9.56 9.05 32.28
N ALA A 258 10.02 7.83 32.55
CA ALA A 258 9.20 6.76 33.09
C ALA A 258 10.02 5.91 34.07
N GLU A 259 9.34 5.32 35.06
CA GLU A 259 9.95 4.35 35.97
C GLU A 259 9.52 2.93 35.56
N GLU A 260 10.47 2.07 35.25
CA GLU A 260 10.23 0.69 34.79
C GLU A 260 10.58 -0.32 35.88
N THR A 261 9.69 -1.28 36.09
CA THR A 261 9.97 -2.51 36.84
C THR A 261 9.81 -3.71 35.92
N LEU A 262 10.71 -4.69 36.05
CA LEU A 262 10.75 -5.88 35.19
C LEU A 262 10.51 -7.16 36.00
N TRP A 263 10.04 -8.18 35.29
CA TRP A 263 9.98 -9.56 35.76
C TRP A 263 11.00 -10.41 35.00
N GLU A 264 11.28 -11.61 35.50
CA GLU A 264 12.28 -12.53 34.94
C GLU A 264 12.12 -12.72 33.42
N ASN A 265 13.27 -12.87 32.76
CA ASN A 265 13.38 -13.08 31.31
C ASN A 265 12.69 -12.01 30.46
N GLY A 266 12.47 -10.81 31.04
CA GLY A 266 11.79 -9.72 30.37
C GLY A 266 10.34 -10.04 29.98
N ARG A 267 9.69 -11.00 30.66
CA ARG A 267 8.34 -11.48 30.29
C ARG A 267 7.23 -10.49 30.63
N VAL A 268 7.46 -9.63 31.63
CA VAL A 268 6.58 -8.53 32.00
C VAL A 268 7.39 -7.27 32.25
N SER A 269 6.92 -6.13 31.74
CA SER A 269 7.34 -4.80 32.18
C SER A 269 6.16 -4.01 32.75
N MET A 270 6.45 -3.19 33.77
CA MET A 270 5.51 -2.26 34.39
C MET A 270 6.11 -0.86 34.39
N LEU A 271 5.41 0.11 33.83
CA LEU A 271 5.86 1.50 33.72
C LEU A 271 4.95 2.46 34.48
N TRP A 272 5.57 3.38 35.20
CA TRP A 272 4.95 4.64 35.61
C TRP A 272 5.40 5.75 34.67
N LEU A 273 4.46 6.32 33.91
CA LEU A 273 4.72 7.40 32.97
C LEU A 273 4.58 8.74 33.69
N ASN A 274 5.69 9.44 33.89
CA ASN A 274 5.72 10.62 34.76
C ASN A 274 4.98 11.82 34.13
N ASN A 275 4.11 12.46 34.92
CA ASN A 275 3.27 13.59 34.54
C ASN A 275 2.29 13.31 33.38
N VAL A 276 1.89 12.05 33.20
CA VAL A 276 0.86 11.65 32.22
C VAL A 276 -0.46 11.46 32.97
N ASP A 277 -1.51 12.14 32.49
CA ASP A 277 -2.87 11.99 32.97
C ASP A 277 -3.56 10.76 32.31
N HIS A 278 -4.89 10.72 32.25
CA HIS A 278 -5.59 9.60 31.61
C HIS A 278 -5.51 9.68 30.07
N ALA A 279 -4.34 9.40 29.52
CA ALA A 279 -4.04 9.57 28.11
C ALA A 279 -3.02 8.55 27.61
N TRP A 280 -3.01 8.31 26.30
CA TRP A 280 -1.90 7.61 25.65
C TRP A 280 -0.66 8.51 25.66
N SER A 281 0.48 7.99 26.09
CA SER A 281 1.74 8.74 26.10
C SER A 281 2.41 8.65 24.73
N GLY A 282 2.26 9.70 23.91
CA GLY A 282 2.83 9.79 22.57
C GLY A 282 4.19 10.50 22.51
N GLY A 283 4.66 11.08 23.61
CA GLY A 283 5.95 11.74 23.68
C GLY A 283 6.01 13.08 22.94
N GLU A 284 7.22 13.49 22.56
CA GLU A 284 7.49 14.81 21.97
C GLU A 284 6.61 15.12 20.75
N GLY A 285 5.86 16.22 20.80
CA GLY A 285 5.02 16.66 19.68
C GLY A 285 3.65 15.99 19.58
N ALA A 286 3.38 14.97 20.40
CA ALA A 286 2.06 14.33 20.43
C ALA A 286 0.98 15.31 20.90
N SER A 287 -0.23 15.17 20.36
CA SER A 287 -1.34 16.07 20.69
C SER A 287 -2.69 15.40 20.42
N GLY A 288 -3.79 16.04 20.83
CA GLY A 288 -5.14 15.55 20.62
C GLY A 288 -5.83 15.09 21.90
N GLY A 289 -7.11 14.70 21.77
CA GLY A 289 -7.91 14.28 22.92
C GLY A 289 -7.42 12.93 23.48
N TYR A 290 -7.11 12.90 24.77
CA TYR A 290 -6.55 11.74 25.49
C TYR A 290 -5.21 11.24 24.91
N ILE A 291 -4.41 12.14 24.34
CA ILE A 291 -3.03 11.93 23.90
C ILE A 291 -2.13 12.94 24.63
N SER A 292 -1.06 12.47 25.28
CA SER A 292 -0.17 13.29 26.09
C SER A 292 1.24 13.35 25.52
N ALA A 293 1.86 14.54 25.63
CA ALA A 293 3.25 14.79 25.25
C ALA A 293 4.24 14.80 26.43
N ASN A 294 3.77 14.59 27.65
CA ASN A 294 4.55 14.80 28.88
C ASN A 294 5.43 13.59 29.28
N GLY A 295 5.05 12.37 28.87
CA GLY A 295 5.80 11.14 29.14
C GLY A 295 6.62 10.68 27.94
N ILE A 296 7.30 9.54 28.06
CA ILE A 296 8.02 8.91 26.94
C ILE A 296 7.05 8.48 25.83
N ASN A 297 7.54 8.26 24.61
CA ASN A 297 6.69 7.65 23.58
C ASN A 297 6.48 6.15 23.89
N TYR A 298 5.29 5.81 24.37
CA TYR A 298 4.98 4.44 24.79
C TYR A 298 4.97 3.46 23.61
N ALA A 299 4.60 3.88 22.40
CA ALA A 299 4.67 3.02 21.23
C ALA A 299 6.12 2.67 20.87
N SER A 300 7.04 3.64 20.94
CA SER A 300 8.47 3.40 20.73
C SER A 300 9.04 2.48 21.79
N TYR A 301 8.66 2.67 23.06
CA TYR A 301 9.01 1.75 24.13
C TYR A 301 8.48 0.32 23.86
N LEU A 302 7.23 0.18 23.42
CA LEU A 302 6.66 -1.14 23.07
C LEU A 302 7.45 -1.80 21.94
N GLY A 303 7.80 -1.06 20.88
CA GLY A 303 8.65 -1.58 19.80
C GLY A 303 9.99 -2.08 20.33
N GLN A 304 10.69 -1.27 21.13
CA GLN A 304 11.95 -1.68 21.78
C GLN A 304 11.79 -2.94 22.64
N TYR A 305 10.78 -2.94 23.51
CA TYR A 305 10.53 -4.01 24.46
C TYR A 305 10.16 -5.32 23.75
N PHE A 306 9.33 -5.26 22.71
CA PHE A 306 8.95 -6.44 21.94
C PHE A 306 10.11 -6.99 21.12
N THR A 307 10.88 -6.14 20.43
CA THR A 307 12.09 -6.56 19.70
C THR A 307 13.08 -7.24 20.64
N ALA A 308 13.27 -6.72 21.86
CA ALA A 308 14.22 -7.28 22.82
C ALA A 308 13.74 -8.61 23.45
N ASN A 309 12.43 -8.80 23.64
CA ASN A 309 11.90 -9.87 24.52
C ASN A 309 10.97 -10.87 23.83
N ASN A 310 10.56 -10.68 22.57
CA ASN A 310 9.71 -11.66 21.87
C ASN A 310 10.39 -13.03 21.81
N GLN A 311 9.74 -14.08 22.30
CA GLN A 311 10.31 -15.43 22.38
C GLN A 311 9.94 -16.32 21.18
N ARG A 312 9.16 -15.82 20.23
CA ARG A 312 8.74 -16.58 19.04
C ARG A 312 9.71 -16.47 17.89
N VAL A 313 10.33 -15.30 17.77
CA VAL A 313 11.32 -15.05 16.73
C VAL A 313 12.61 -15.76 17.12
N ASP A 314 13.05 -16.66 16.25
CA ASP A 314 14.37 -17.25 16.37
C ASP A 314 15.41 -16.16 16.16
N ARG A 315 16.27 -15.98 17.17
CA ARG A 315 17.38 -15.03 17.13
C ARG A 315 18.71 -15.73 16.88
N ASN A 316 18.69 -17.04 16.70
CA ASN A 316 19.88 -17.83 16.50
C ASN A 316 20.30 -17.79 15.02
N SER A 317 21.28 -16.95 14.72
CA SER A 317 21.88 -16.89 13.38
C SER A 317 23.05 -17.87 13.34
N GLY A 318 23.14 -18.67 12.27
CA GLY A 318 24.29 -19.56 12.11
C GLY A 318 25.61 -18.79 11.88
N PRO A 319 26.79 -19.36 12.20
CA PRO A 319 28.05 -18.63 12.11
C PRO A 319 28.50 -18.31 10.68
N GLU A 320 29.13 -17.16 10.48
CA GLU A 320 29.69 -16.73 9.19
C GLU A 320 31.11 -17.29 8.97
N ILE A 321 31.37 -17.87 7.79
CA ILE A 321 32.72 -18.24 7.35
C ILE A 321 33.36 -17.09 6.56
N ALA A 322 34.45 -16.53 7.07
CA ALA A 322 35.29 -15.54 6.40
C ALA A 322 36.67 -16.10 6.04
N ASN A 323 37.34 -15.48 5.06
CA ASN A 323 38.73 -15.78 4.66
C ASN A 323 39.00 -17.26 4.34
N LEU A 324 38.01 -17.99 3.81
CA LEU A 324 38.21 -19.38 3.43
C LEU A 324 39.32 -19.50 2.38
N ALA A 325 40.30 -20.35 2.65
CA ALA A 325 41.43 -20.61 1.77
C ALA A 325 41.77 -22.10 1.77
N ALA A 326 42.23 -22.59 0.63
CA ALA A 326 42.77 -23.93 0.48
C ALA A 326 44.16 -23.83 -0.18
N SER A 327 45.15 -24.45 0.45
CA SER A 327 46.53 -24.47 -0.03
C SER A 327 47.01 -25.91 -0.24
N GLU A 328 47.65 -26.15 -1.38
CA GLU A 328 48.21 -27.47 -1.71
C GLU A 328 49.55 -27.67 -1.00
N ASN A 329 49.74 -28.85 -0.43
CA ASN A 329 51.02 -29.29 0.09
C ASN A 329 51.20 -30.79 -0.09
N SER A 330 52.03 -31.18 -1.06
CA SER A 330 52.48 -32.56 -1.26
C SER A 330 51.34 -33.58 -1.44
N GLY A 331 50.32 -33.23 -2.22
CA GLY A 331 49.17 -34.10 -2.47
C GLY A 331 48.03 -33.96 -1.45
N THR A 332 48.09 -32.98 -0.56
CA THR A 332 47.03 -32.68 0.43
C THR A 332 46.59 -31.23 0.32
N LEU A 333 45.39 -30.92 0.79
CA LEU A 333 44.89 -29.56 0.95
C LEU A 333 44.89 -29.17 2.42
N VAL A 334 45.60 -28.10 2.76
CA VAL A 334 45.45 -27.39 4.03
C VAL A 334 44.38 -26.33 3.83
N VAL A 335 43.23 -26.55 4.45
CA VAL A 335 42.08 -25.65 4.44
C VAL A 335 42.11 -24.80 5.71
N SER A 336 41.86 -23.51 5.59
CA SER A 336 41.80 -22.58 6.71
C SER A 336 40.77 -21.47 6.47
N GLY A 337 40.31 -20.84 7.54
CA GLY A 337 39.43 -19.67 7.50
C GLY A 337 39.14 -19.16 8.90
N ASN A 338 38.19 -18.24 9.01
CA ASN A 338 37.63 -17.78 10.27
C ASN A 338 36.14 -18.12 10.30
N ALA A 339 35.66 -18.79 11.34
CA ALA A 339 34.24 -18.96 11.59
C ALA A 339 33.88 -18.06 12.78
N ASN A 340 32.98 -17.11 12.58
CA ASN A 340 32.57 -16.16 13.60
C ASN A 340 31.07 -16.25 13.83
N ASP A 341 30.70 -16.31 15.10
CA ASP A 341 29.32 -16.28 15.56
C ASP A 341 29.15 -15.00 16.38
N ALA A 342 28.17 -14.17 16.03
CA ALA A 342 27.97 -12.86 16.66
C ALA A 342 27.20 -13.00 17.98
N GLU A 343 26.40 -14.04 18.12
CA GLU A 343 25.48 -14.30 19.23
C GLU A 343 26.05 -15.31 20.22
N GLY A 344 26.93 -16.20 19.77
CA GLY A 344 27.39 -17.33 20.54
C GLY A 344 28.83 -17.76 20.26
N SER A 345 29.02 -19.06 20.07
CA SER A 345 30.29 -19.69 19.80
C SER A 345 30.13 -20.78 18.75
N VAL A 346 31.11 -20.89 17.86
CA VAL A 346 31.12 -21.93 16.83
C VAL A 346 31.36 -23.31 17.48
N ALA A 347 30.42 -24.23 17.33
CA ALA A 347 30.53 -25.60 17.83
C ALA A 347 31.16 -26.58 16.85
N ASN A 348 31.11 -26.32 15.54
CA ASN A 348 31.75 -27.15 14.53
C ASN A 348 31.97 -26.38 13.22
N VAL A 349 33.02 -26.73 12.49
CA VAL A 349 33.21 -26.35 11.08
C VAL A 349 33.33 -27.62 10.26
N SER A 350 32.33 -27.87 9.42
CA SER A 350 32.29 -28.99 8.47
C SER A 350 32.83 -28.55 7.12
N ILE A 351 33.78 -29.30 6.57
CA ILE A 351 34.46 -29.01 5.32
C ILE A 351 34.29 -30.20 4.38
N THR A 352 33.65 -29.98 3.24
CA THR A 352 33.52 -30.99 2.18
C THR A 352 34.48 -30.67 1.03
N ILE A 353 35.21 -31.69 0.58
CA ILE A 353 36.15 -31.61 -0.53
C ILE A 353 35.62 -32.49 -1.67
N SER A 354 35.35 -31.89 -2.83
CA SER A 354 34.80 -32.56 -4.00
C SER A 354 35.74 -32.41 -5.19
N ASN A 355 36.05 -33.50 -5.91
CA ASN A 355 36.77 -33.40 -7.18
C ASN A 355 35.82 -32.86 -8.26
N ILE A 356 36.30 -31.92 -9.07
CA ILE A 356 35.50 -31.22 -10.09
C ILE A 356 36.10 -31.32 -11.50
N ASP A 357 37.11 -32.16 -11.74
CA ASP A 357 37.72 -32.31 -13.07
C ASP A 357 36.73 -32.82 -14.14
N GLY A 358 35.62 -33.44 -13.71
CA GLY A 358 34.52 -33.91 -14.57
C GLY A 358 33.37 -32.93 -14.76
N GLY A 359 33.49 -31.68 -14.28
CA GLY A 359 32.43 -30.67 -14.30
C GLY A 359 31.38 -30.85 -13.19
N THR A 360 30.96 -32.09 -12.88
CA THR A 360 30.10 -32.37 -11.72
C THR A 360 30.94 -32.63 -10.47
N PRO A 361 30.71 -31.92 -9.34
CA PRO A 361 31.40 -32.19 -8.08
C PRO A 361 31.15 -33.61 -7.56
N VAL A 362 32.22 -34.37 -7.37
CA VAL A 362 32.19 -35.70 -6.75
C VAL A 362 32.83 -35.60 -5.37
N LEU A 363 32.03 -35.77 -4.31
CA LEU A 363 32.51 -35.72 -2.93
C LEU A 363 33.61 -36.78 -2.70
N VAL A 364 34.77 -36.33 -2.22
CA VAL A 364 35.93 -37.16 -1.90
C VAL A 364 36.10 -37.32 -0.40
N GLU A 365 35.96 -36.24 0.36
CA GLU A 365 36.22 -36.23 1.78
C GLU A 365 35.33 -35.22 2.52
N THR A 366 35.00 -35.53 3.77
CA THR A 366 34.38 -34.60 4.71
C THR A 366 35.22 -34.55 5.97
N LEU A 367 35.63 -33.35 6.36
CA LEU A 367 36.44 -33.06 7.53
C LEU A 367 35.60 -32.25 8.51
N ASN A 368 35.82 -32.47 9.80
CA ASN A 368 35.24 -31.64 10.84
C ASN A 368 36.38 -31.04 11.65
N THR A 369 36.29 -29.76 11.96
CA THR A 369 37.26 -29.04 12.79
C THR A 369 36.54 -28.07 13.72
N GLN A 370 37.30 -27.42 14.59
CA GLN A 370 36.82 -26.42 15.53
C GLN A 370 37.50 -25.10 15.22
N ALA A 371 36.76 -24.00 15.38
CA ALA A 371 37.33 -22.66 15.35
C ALA A 371 37.95 -22.32 16.71
N ASP A 372 39.06 -21.59 16.71
CA ASP A 372 39.63 -21.03 17.93
C ASP A 372 38.65 -19.99 18.51
N PRO A 373 38.21 -20.11 19.77
CA PRO A 373 37.23 -19.18 20.35
C PRO A 373 37.71 -17.74 20.46
N SER A 374 39.02 -17.47 20.33
CA SER A 374 39.57 -16.13 20.51
C SER A 374 39.59 -15.27 19.24
N ASP A 375 39.71 -15.89 18.07
CA ASP A 375 39.81 -15.20 16.78
C ASP A 375 39.04 -15.90 15.64
N GLY A 376 38.27 -16.95 15.95
CA GLY A 376 37.48 -17.72 15.00
C GLY A 376 38.31 -18.58 14.06
N PHE A 377 39.64 -18.62 14.19
CA PHE A 377 40.49 -19.26 13.19
C PHE A 377 40.36 -20.78 13.24
N PHE A 378 40.16 -21.41 12.07
CA PHE A 378 40.21 -22.85 11.92
C PHE A 378 41.23 -23.25 10.85
N SER A 379 41.83 -24.43 11.04
CA SER A 379 42.62 -25.07 9.99
C SER A 379 42.52 -26.59 10.08
N VAL A 380 42.43 -27.25 8.94
CA VAL A 380 42.42 -28.72 8.82
C VAL A 380 43.13 -29.15 7.55
N THR A 381 43.76 -30.32 7.57
CA THR A 381 44.42 -30.90 6.41
C THR A 381 43.63 -32.11 5.91
N SER A 382 43.42 -32.19 4.60
CA SER A 382 42.80 -33.34 3.94
C SER A 382 43.68 -34.59 4.00
N GLY A 383 43.08 -35.74 3.69
CA GLY A 383 43.82 -36.92 3.26
C GLY A 383 44.60 -36.68 1.96
N ALA A 384 45.36 -37.69 1.54
CA ALA A 384 46.04 -37.65 0.24
C ALA A 384 45.01 -37.66 -0.89
N LEU A 385 45.09 -36.67 -1.76
CA LEU A 385 44.23 -36.46 -2.91
C LEU A 385 45.00 -36.80 -4.19
N ALA A 386 44.27 -37.30 -5.19
CA ALA A 386 44.84 -37.50 -6.52
C ALA A 386 45.07 -36.16 -7.22
N ASP A 387 45.92 -36.16 -8.24
CA ASP A 387 46.08 -34.99 -9.12
C ASP A 387 44.72 -34.58 -9.69
N GLY A 388 44.33 -33.32 -9.51
CA GLY A 388 43.01 -32.86 -9.89
C GLY A 388 42.64 -31.50 -9.33
N LEU A 389 41.54 -30.93 -9.83
CA LEU A 389 40.92 -29.73 -9.31
C LEU A 389 39.82 -30.10 -8.32
N TYR A 390 39.81 -29.42 -7.17
CA TYR A 390 38.87 -29.66 -6.09
C TYR A 390 38.11 -28.41 -5.72
N GLU A 391 36.82 -28.56 -5.42
CA GLU A 391 36.01 -27.60 -4.68
C GLU A 391 36.08 -27.94 -3.19
N VAL A 392 36.37 -26.93 -2.37
CA VAL A 392 36.38 -27.00 -0.91
C VAL A 392 35.27 -26.10 -0.41
N LYS A 393 34.26 -26.69 0.24
CA LYS A 393 33.11 -25.98 0.80
C LYS A 393 33.11 -26.13 2.32
N ALA A 394 32.94 -25.03 3.05
CA ALA A 394 32.91 -24.98 4.51
C ALA A 394 31.57 -24.44 5.00
N ILE A 395 31.02 -25.07 6.05
CA ILE A 395 29.81 -24.65 6.78
C ILE A 395 30.15 -24.69 8.26
N ALA A 396 29.84 -23.63 8.99
CA ALA A 396 29.97 -23.57 10.44
C ALA A 396 28.61 -23.81 11.10
N THR A 397 28.62 -24.45 12.27
CA THR A 397 27.45 -24.67 13.12
C THR A 397 27.72 -24.05 14.49
N ASP A 398 26.79 -23.29 15.04
CA ASP A 398 26.90 -22.69 16.38
C ASP A 398 26.63 -23.70 17.52
N ASN A 399 26.71 -23.24 18.77
CA ASN A 399 26.49 -24.06 19.96
C ASN A 399 25.01 -24.31 20.31
N GLU A 400 24.10 -23.72 19.56
CA GLU A 400 22.66 -23.87 19.60
C GLU A 400 22.14 -24.82 18.52
N GLY A 401 22.99 -25.14 17.53
CA GLY A 401 22.75 -26.09 16.45
C GLY A 401 22.30 -25.48 15.12
N ALA A 402 22.40 -24.16 14.91
CA ALA A 402 22.13 -23.56 13.60
C ALA A 402 23.37 -23.56 12.70
N ASP A 403 23.14 -23.93 11.43
CA ASP A 403 24.15 -23.89 10.38
C ASP A 403 24.17 -22.50 9.75
N GLY A 404 25.37 -21.96 9.51
CA GLY A 404 25.57 -20.75 8.73
C GLY A 404 25.61 -21.00 7.22
N ASP A 405 25.76 -19.92 6.47
CA ASP A 405 25.92 -19.99 5.02
C ASP A 405 27.23 -20.70 4.62
N ALA A 406 27.19 -21.35 3.46
CA ALA A 406 28.36 -22.07 2.97
C ALA A 406 29.33 -21.17 2.19
N ALA A 407 30.60 -21.22 2.55
CA ALA A 407 31.69 -20.61 1.78
C ALA A 407 32.41 -21.67 0.93
N SER A 408 32.87 -21.31 -0.27
CA SER A 408 33.58 -22.23 -1.16
C SER A 408 34.78 -21.61 -1.86
N VAL A 409 35.84 -22.41 -2.05
CA VAL A 409 37.02 -22.07 -2.86
C VAL A 409 37.45 -23.27 -3.70
N THR A 410 38.20 -23.04 -4.77
CA THR A 410 38.76 -24.12 -5.60
C THR A 410 40.27 -24.18 -5.52
N ARG A 411 40.83 -25.39 -5.52
CA ARG A 411 42.28 -25.62 -5.43
C ARG A 411 42.71 -26.87 -6.17
N ARG A 412 43.82 -26.75 -6.91
CA ARG A 412 44.45 -27.89 -7.59
C ARG A 412 45.41 -28.61 -6.67
N VAL A 413 45.42 -29.93 -6.80
CA VAL A 413 46.45 -30.83 -6.29
C VAL A 413 47.22 -31.41 -7.49
N GLY A 414 48.55 -31.45 -7.42
CA GLY A 414 49.40 -31.97 -8.49
C GLY A 414 49.95 -30.90 -9.45
N PRO A 415 50.76 -31.30 -10.45
CA PRO A 415 51.34 -30.39 -11.41
C PRO A 415 50.26 -29.68 -12.23
N GLU A 416 50.60 -28.46 -12.66
CA GLU A 416 49.77 -27.72 -13.60
C GLU A 416 49.58 -28.59 -14.86
N PRO A 417 48.33 -28.88 -15.25
CA PRO A 417 48.07 -29.60 -16.49
C PRO A 417 48.64 -28.81 -17.68
N PRO A 418 48.90 -29.46 -18.83
CA PRO A 418 49.26 -28.76 -20.06
C PRO A 418 48.29 -27.60 -20.32
N GLU A 419 48.79 -26.51 -20.90
CA GLU A 419 47.95 -25.36 -21.27
C GLU A 419 46.69 -25.83 -22.00
N THR A 420 45.55 -25.58 -21.39
CA THR A 420 44.23 -25.94 -21.90
C THR A 420 43.35 -24.73 -21.80
N ALA A 421 42.50 -24.51 -22.81
CA ALA A 421 41.50 -23.46 -22.71
C ALA A 421 40.62 -23.68 -21.46
N PRO A 422 40.19 -22.60 -20.78
CA PRO A 422 39.18 -22.69 -19.73
C PRO A 422 37.95 -23.43 -20.23
N VAL A 423 37.28 -24.21 -19.40
CA VAL A 423 36.05 -24.92 -19.78
C VAL A 423 34.85 -24.17 -19.21
N LEU A 424 33.92 -23.80 -20.08
CA LEU A 424 32.63 -23.23 -19.69
C LEU A 424 31.59 -24.34 -19.58
N SER A 425 30.74 -24.26 -18.55
CA SER A 425 29.60 -25.14 -18.35
C SER A 425 28.46 -24.41 -17.66
N ASP A 426 27.26 -25.01 -17.70
CA ASP A 426 26.05 -24.50 -17.05
C ASP A 426 25.69 -23.05 -17.40
N THR A 427 26.03 -22.62 -18.62
CA THR A 427 25.72 -21.28 -19.11
C THR A 427 24.21 -21.12 -19.21
N ALA A 428 23.66 -20.25 -18.38
CA ALA A 428 22.25 -19.95 -18.30
C ALA A 428 22.02 -18.44 -18.33
N ALA A 429 20.87 -18.03 -18.86
CA ALA A 429 20.43 -16.64 -18.86
C ALA A 429 19.11 -16.52 -18.09
N SER A 430 19.07 -15.53 -17.20
CA SER A 430 17.86 -15.05 -16.54
C SER A 430 17.49 -13.70 -17.13
N VAL A 431 16.28 -13.57 -17.66
CA VAL A 431 15.78 -12.33 -18.27
C VAL A 431 14.89 -11.59 -17.27
N SER A 432 15.10 -10.29 -17.13
CA SER A 432 14.24 -9.37 -16.38
C SER A 432 14.09 -8.10 -17.21
N GLY A 433 12.96 -7.98 -17.90
CA GLY A 433 12.74 -6.90 -18.87
C GLY A 433 13.77 -6.91 -20.00
N GLN A 434 14.36 -5.75 -20.31
CA GLN A 434 15.43 -5.58 -21.32
C GLN A 434 16.84 -5.95 -20.82
N CYS A 435 16.94 -6.52 -19.63
CA CYS A 435 18.20 -6.97 -19.05
C CYS A 435 18.25 -8.49 -19.02
N ALA A 436 19.41 -9.05 -19.35
CA ALA A 436 19.71 -10.46 -19.16
C ALA A 436 20.94 -10.60 -18.27
N THR A 437 20.80 -11.42 -17.23
CA THR A 437 21.93 -11.84 -16.38
C THR A 437 22.35 -13.22 -16.85
N VAL A 438 23.58 -13.34 -17.34
CA VAL A 438 24.19 -14.59 -17.78
C VAL A 438 25.08 -15.10 -16.67
N THR A 439 24.85 -16.35 -16.28
CA THR A 439 25.59 -17.05 -15.23
C THR A 439 26.09 -18.39 -15.73
N GLY A 440 27.10 -18.94 -15.09
CA GLY A 440 27.57 -20.29 -15.37
C GLY A 440 28.82 -20.62 -14.57
N THR A 441 29.45 -21.73 -14.92
CA THR A 441 30.69 -22.18 -14.32
C THR A 441 31.85 -22.06 -15.32
N VAL A 442 33.00 -21.59 -14.83
CA VAL A 442 34.26 -21.56 -15.56
C VAL A 442 35.29 -22.35 -14.76
N VAL A 443 35.82 -23.39 -15.40
CA VAL A 443 36.88 -24.23 -14.82
C VAL A 443 38.10 -24.10 -15.69
N ASP A 444 39.09 -23.38 -15.19
CA ASP A 444 40.40 -23.36 -15.81
C ASP A 444 41.34 -24.33 -15.12
N SER A 445 41.75 -25.36 -15.85
CA SER A 445 42.48 -26.47 -15.25
C SER A 445 43.85 -26.00 -14.77
N ASN A 446 44.57 -25.23 -15.55
CA ASN A 446 45.89 -24.71 -15.21
C ASN A 446 45.88 -23.47 -14.30
N GLN A 447 44.69 -22.97 -13.92
CA GLN A 447 44.51 -21.84 -12.99
C GLN A 447 45.18 -20.53 -13.42
N ASN A 448 45.30 -20.31 -14.72
CA ASN A 448 45.82 -19.11 -15.35
C ASN A 448 44.74 -18.31 -16.12
N LEU A 449 43.46 -18.48 -15.76
CA LEU A 449 42.31 -17.71 -16.24
C LEU A 449 42.57 -16.20 -16.16
N ASN A 450 42.34 -15.52 -17.28
CA ASN A 450 42.59 -14.08 -17.43
C ASN A 450 41.29 -13.28 -17.41
N THR A 451 40.30 -13.67 -18.22
CA THR A 451 39.03 -12.95 -18.31
C THR A 451 37.87 -13.86 -18.72
N VAL A 452 36.67 -13.52 -18.25
CA VAL A 452 35.41 -14.03 -18.77
C VAL A 452 34.62 -12.83 -19.28
N MET A 453 34.36 -12.78 -20.58
CA MET A 453 33.55 -11.73 -21.20
C MET A 453 32.25 -12.30 -21.72
N VAL A 454 31.15 -11.56 -21.54
CA VAL A 454 29.85 -11.89 -22.09
C VAL A 454 29.49 -10.83 -23.11
N ALA A 455 29.39 -11.24 -24.37
CA ALA A 455 28.98 -10.40 -25.47
C ALA A 455 27.45 -10.41 -25.57
N PHE A 456 26.84 -9.25 -25.34
CA PHE A 456 25.42 -9.02 -25.55
C PHE A 456 25.21 -8.21 -26.85
N ALA A 457 23.98 -8.20 -27.36
CA ALA A 457 23.61 -7.32 -28.49
C ALA A 457 23.82 -5.83 -28.18
N SER A 458 23.76 -5.43 -26.90
CA SER A 458 24.02 -4.05 -26.45
C SER A 458 25.50 -3.74 -26.17
N GLY A 459 26.39 -4.75 -26.19
CA GLY A 459 27.82 -4.58 -25.97
C GLY A 459 28.45 -5.69 -25.11
N ASP A 460 29.78 -5.64 -24.98
CA ASP A 460 30.55 -6.62 -24.21
C ASP A 460 30.65 -6.21 -22.73
N VAL A 461 30.42 -7.18 -21.84
CA VAL A 461 30.51 -7.00 -20.38
C VAL A 461 31.53 -7.98 -19.81
N THR A 462 32.45 -7.50 -18.96
CA THR A 462 33.35 -8.39 -18.21
C THR A 462 32.61 -9.01 -17.03
N ALA A 463 32.59 -10.33 -16.93
CA ALA A 463 31.89 -11.04 -15.87
C ALA A 463 32.64 -10.95 -14.53
N SER A 464 31.88 -10.85 -13.45
CA SER A 464 32.39 -11.12 -12.10
C SER A 464 32.61 -12.62 -11.93
N VAL A 465 33.71 -13.04 -11.31
CA VAL A 465 34.04 -14.45 -11.05
C VAL A 465 34.28 -14.64 -9.56
N THR A 466 33.54 -15.53 -8.92
CA THR A 466 33.68 -15.90 -7.50
C THR A 466 33.78 -17.41 -7.38
N GLY A 467 34.92 -17.93 -6.93
CA GLY A 467 35.24 -19.36 -7.07
C GLY A 467 35.28 -19.75 -8.55
N ASN A 468 34.45 -20.71 -8.95
CA ASN A 468 34.28 -21.11 -10.35
C ASN A 468 33.01 -20.54 -11.00
N SER A 469 32.20 -19.78 -10.26
CA SER A 469 30.96 -19.22 -10.80
C SER A 469 31.22 -17.86 -11.41
N TYR A 470 30.67 -17.60 -12.59
CA TYR A 470 30.70 -16.29 -13.22
C TYR A 470 29.30 -15.69 -13.36
N SER A 471 29.22 -14.36 -13.34
CA SER A 471 27.98 -13.60 -13.57
C SER A 471 28.25 -12.28 -14.27
N ALA A 472 27.46 -11.98 -15.31
CA ALA A 472 27.46 -10.70 -16.03
C ALA A 472 26.04 -10.30 -16.42
N GLN A 473 25.73 -9.01 -16.35
CA GLN A 473 24.43 -8.48 -16.77
C GLN A 473 24.61 -7.50 -17.94
N GLY A 474 23.80 -7.69 -18.99
CA GLY A 474 23.64 -6.76 -20.09
C GLY A 474 22.21 -6.22 -20.15
N CYS A 475 22.04 -4.91 -20.25
CA CYS A 475 20.75 -4.23 -20.35
C CYS A 475 20.58 -3.54 -21.72
N ASN A 476 19.38 -3.02 -21.98
CA ASN A 476 18.99 -2.37 -23.25
C ASN A 476 19.11 -3.32 -24.45
N LEU A 477 18.73 -4.58 -24.26
CA LEU A 477 18.78 -5.60 -25.31
C LEU A 477 17.60 -5.46 -26.28
N PRO A 478 17.80 -5.60 -27.59
CA PRO A 478 16.68 -5.55 -28.53
C PRO A 478 15.67 -6.65 -28.21
N GLY A 479 14.38 -6.41 -28.40
CA GLY A 479 13.39 -7.46 -28.19
C GLY A 479 13.43 -8.57 -29.24
N GLY A 480 12.88 -9.72 -28.87
CA GLY A 480 12.96 -10.96 -29.62
C GLY A 480 14.09 -11.87 -29.13
N GLU A 481 14.46 -12.84 -29.97
CA GLU A 481 15.52 -13.79 -29.66
C GLU A 481 16.88 -13.09 -29.63
N ASN A 482 17.55 -13.18 -28.49
CA ASN A 482 18.90 -12.70 -28.26
C ASN A 482 19.82 -13.88 -27.98
N THR A 483 21.10 -13.72 -28.31
CA THR A 483 22.14 -14.67 -27.93
C THR A 483 23.23 -13.93 -27.21
N ALA A 484 23.57 -14.36 -26.00
CA ALA A 484 24.79 -13.93 -25.33
C ALA A 484 25.88 -14.96 -25.57
N THR A 485 27.07 -14.50 -25.98
CA THR A 485 28.24 -15.37 -26.17
C THR A 485 29.22 -15.11 -25.04
N VAL A 486 29.48 -16.13 -24.24
CA VAL A 486 30.47 -16.11 -23.17
C VAL A 486 31.81 -16.56 -23.75
N THR A 487 32.87 -15.78 -23.54
CA THR A 487 34.25 -16.13 -23.90
C THR A 487 35.12 -16.11 -22.65
N ALA A 488 35.63 -17.27 -22.25
CA ALA A 488 36.63 -17.39 -21.20
C ALA A 488 38.01 -17.51 -21.84
N SER A 489 38.96 -16.69 -21.40
CA SER A 489 40.33 -16.67 -21.93
C SER A 489 41.34 -16.79 -20.79
N ASP A 490 42.44 -17.50 -21.02
CA ASP A 490 43.56 -17.58 -20.11
C ASP A 490 44.69 -16.59 -20.45
N THR A 491 45.76 -16.59 -19.65
CA THR A 491 46.95 -15.75 -19.86
C THR A 491 47.89 -16.27 -20.96
N ALA A 492 47.73 -17.54 -21.38
CA ALA A 492 48.42 -18.12 -22.52
C ALA A 492 47.75 -17.80 -23.87
N GLY A 493 46.56 -17.20 -23.83
CA GLY A 493 45.77 -16.80 -24.99
C GLY A 493 44.90 -17.92 -25.56
N LEU A 494 44.70 -19.02 -24.82
CA LEU A 494 43.69 -20.02 -25.17
C LEU A 494 42.33 -19.57 -24.64
N SER A 495 41.27 -19.88 -25.38
CA SER A 495 39.92 -19.51 -25.01
C SER A 495 38.91 -20.58 -25.36
N SER A 496 37.80 -20.60 -24.62
CA SER A 496 36.59 -21.32 -24.98
C SER A 496 35.43 -20.36 -25.09
N GLN A 497 34.39 -20.81 -25.79
CA GLN A 497 33.14 -20.09 -25.90
C GLN A 497 31.99 -21.01 -25.58
N ASP A 498 30.98 -20.43 -24.95
CA ASP A 498 29.66 -20.99 -24.82
C ASP A 498 28.65 -19.90 -25.13
N SER A 499 27.41 -20.27 -25.44
CA SER A 499 26.38 -19.32 -25.80
C SER A 499 25.04 -19.75 -25.24
N VAL A 500 24.29 -18.78 -24.73
CA VAL A 500 22.91 -19.00 -24.31
C VAL A 500 22.00 -18.09 -25.12
N THR A 501 20.95 -18.69 -25.67
CA THR A 501 19.88 -17.98 -26.34
C THR A 501 18.75 -17.74 -25.35
N PHE A 502 18.22 -16.52 -25.33
CA PHE A 502 17.11 -16.12 -24.49
C PHE A 502 16.25 -15.10 -25.24
N THR A 503 14.96 -15.08 -24.94
CA THR A 503 14.06 -14.12 -25.55
C THR A 503 13.90 -12.93 -24.62
N VAL A 504 14.16 -11.73 -25.14
CA VAL A 504 13.90 -10.47 -24.45
C VAL A 504 12.58 -9.95 -24.95
N ASP A 505 11.66 -9.62 -24.06
CA ASP A 505 10.50 -8.82 -24.45
C ASP A 505 11.00 -7.41 -24.77
N ALA A 506 10.79 -6.94 -26.01
CA ALA A 506 11.12 -5.59 -26.45
C ALA A 506 10.50 -4.54 -25.51
N GLY A 507 9.41 -4.92 -24.84
CA GLY A 507 8.45 -3.99 -24.32
C GLY A 507 7.75 -3.30 -25.49
N GLN A 508 6.54 -2.86 -25.25
CA GLN A 508 5.82 -2.04 -26.20
C GLN A 508 6.10 -0.59 -25.83
N THR A 509 6.58 0.22 -26.77
CA THR A 509 6.80 1.65 -26.55
C THR A 509 5.71 2.43 -27.26
N GLY A 510 4.90 3.16 -26.51
CA GLY A 510 3.93 4.08 -27.08
C GLY A 510 3.55 5.15 -26.08
N ASP A 511 2.71 6.08 -26.51
CA ASP A 511 2.07 6.99 -25.57
C ASP A 511 0.98 6.26 -24.76
N TYR A 512 0.38 6.97 -23.82
CA TYR A 512 -0.62 6.38 -22.94
C TYR A 512 -1.86 5.87 -23.72
N ASN A 513 -2.21 6.45 -24.87
CA ASN A 513 -3.35 6.02 -25.67
C ASN A 513 -3.09 4.66 -26.32
N PHE A 514 -1.91 4.49 -26.90
CA PHE A 514 -1.46 3.19 -27.41
C PHE A 514 -1.52 2.10 -26.32
N HIS A 515 -1.06 2.42 -25.11
CA HIS A 515 -1.08 1.46 -24.00
C HIS A 515 -2.50 1.13 -23.53
N ILE A 516 -3.44 2.08 -23.60
CA ILE A 516 -4.85 1.82 -23.32
C ILE A 516 -5.47 0.93 -24.39
N SER A 517 -5.26 1.26 -25.67
CA SER A 517 -5.87 0.53 -26.80
C SER A 517 -5.36 -0.90 -26.91
N ALA A 518 -4.07 -1.12 -26.62
CA ALA A 518 -3.47 -2.45 -26.57
C ALA A 518 -3.81 -3.23 -25.29
N GLY A 519 -4.57 -2.66 -24.36
CA GLY A 519 -4.93 -3.30 -23.09
C GLY A 519 -3.74 -3.46 -22.13
N HIS A 520 -2.62 -2.79 -22.38
CA HIS A 520 -1.47 -2.75 -21.48
C HIS A 520 -1.79 -1.97 -20.20
N ILE A 521 -2.68 -0.98 -20.28
CA ILE A 521 -3.33 -0.29 -19.15
C ILE A 521 -4.82 -0.13 -19.46
N THR A 522 -5.64 0.12 -18.45
CA THR A 522 -7.09 0.36 -18.66
C THR A 522 -7.55 1.58 -17.87
N TRP A 523 -8.70 2.15 -18.26
CA TRP A 523 -9.34 3.21 -17.50
C TRP A 523 -9.65 2.72 -16.06
N GLY A 524 -8.89 3.24 -15.10
CA GLY A 524 -8.96 2.87 -13.68
C GLY A 524 -7.83 1.96 -13.17
N VAL A 525 -7.09 1.25 -14.03
CA VAL A 525 -5.95 0.39 -13.64
C VAL A 525 -4.72 0.76 -14.48
N GLY A 526 -3.69 1.30 -13.82
CA GLY A 526 -2.45 1.76 -14.45
C GLY A 526 -2.50 3.18 -15.00
N TYR A 527 -3.65 3.61 -15.53
CA TYR A 527 -3.84 4.92 -16.19
C TYR A 527 -3.28 6.11 -15.39
N SER A 528 -3.75 6.33 -14.16
CA SER A 528 -3.39 7.53 -13.38
C SER A 528 -1.92 7.54 -12.98
N ALA A 529 -1.34 6.37 -12.71
CA ALA A 529 0.07 6.25 -12.34
C ALA A 529 0.99 6.48 -13.54
N CYS A 530 0.64 5.93 -14.72
CA CYS A 530 1.35 6.16 -15.96
C CYS A 530 1.31 7.63 -16.39
N TYR A 531 0.16 8.27 -16.27
CA TYR A 531 0.02 9.69 -16.59
C TYR A 531 0.84 10.59 -15.66
N LEU A 532 0.88 10.28 -14.35
CA LEU A 532 1.70 11.05 -13.39
C LEU A 532 3.20 10.86 -13.61
N ALA A 533 3.63 9.65 -14.00
CA ALA A 533 5.03 9.32 -14.19
C ALA A 533 5.59 9.87 -15.52
N PHE A 534 4.85 9.72 -16.62
CA PHE A 534 5.36 9.97 -17.98
C PHE A 534 4.60 11.09 -18.73
N GLY A 535 3.49 11.58 -18.18
CA GLY A 535 2.63 12.56 -18.84
C GLY A 535 2.05 12.00 -20.14
N THR A 536 2.19 12.76 -21.22
CA THR A 536 1.81 12.35 -22.59
C THR A 536 3.00 11.85 -23.41
N SER A 537 4.18 11.69 -22.79
CA SER A 537 5.37 11.20 -23.50
C SER A 537 5.23 9.71 -23.78
N ALA A 538 5.85 9.23 -24.85
CA ALA A 538 5.96 7.80 -25.06
C ALA A 538 6.81 7.16 -23.96
N PHE A 539 6.37 6.03 -23.43
CA PHE A 539 7.07 5.23 -22.43
C PHE A 539 7.01 3.76 -22.84
N THR A 540 7.86 2.92 -22.24
CA THR A 540 7.93 1.50 -22.59
C THR A 540 7.33 0.68 -21.48
N MET A 541 6.34 -0.17 -21.81
CA MET A 541 5.78 -1.15 -20.88
C MET A 541 6.18 -2.56 -21.27
N ARG A 542 6.34 -3.42 -20.27
CA ARG A 542 6.75 -4.83 -20.45
C ARG A 542 5.83 -5.75 -19.70
N GLU A 543 5.62 -6.92 -20.26
CA GLU A 543 4.78 -7.92 -19.64
C GLU A 543 5.59 -8.78 -18.64
N TYR A 544 5.11 -8.89 -17.41
CA TYR A 544 5.71 -9.67 -16.32
C TYR A 544 4.74 -10.75 -15.85
N GLU A 545 5.22 -11.96 -15.61
CA GLU A 545 4.39 -13.07 -15.13
C GLU A 545 4.01 -12.86 -13.65
N VAL A 546 2.71 -12.91 -13.36
CA VAL A 546 2.14 -12.74 -12.03
C VAL A 546 1.09 -13.82 -11.80
N GLY A 547 1.44 -14.87 -11.05
CA GLY A 547 0.49 -15.90 -10.63
C GLY A 547 -0.01 -16.83 -11.73
N GLY A 548 0.73 -16.98 -12.83
CA GLY A 548 0.35 -17.77 -14.01
C GLY A 548 -0.44 -17.00 -15.08
N ASP A 549 -0.72 -15.72 -14.80
CA ASP A 549 -1.14 -14.70 -15.76
C ASP A 549 0.01 -13.67 -15.90
N CYS A 550 -0.22 -12.56 -16.59
CA CYS A 550 0.78 -11.54 -16.89
C CYS A 550 0.29 -10.11 -16.65
N GLN A 551 1.20 -9.19 -16.36
CA GLN A 551 0.90 -7.78 -16.11
C GLN A 551 1.89 -6.89 -16.84
N TRP A 552 1.39 -5.87 -17.55
CA TRP A 552 2.23 -4.88 -18.20
C TRP A 552 2.70 -3.83 -17.19
N VAL A 553 4.00 -3.57 -17.07
CA VAL A 553 4.59 -2.59 -16.14
C VAL A 553 5.56 -1.69 -16.90
N ALA A 554 5.51 -0.39 -16.67
CA ALA A 554 6.39 0.57 -17.31
C ALA A 554 7.81 0.57 -16.77
N ASP A 555 8.77 0.74 -17.66
CA ASP A 555 10.16 0.96 -17.32
C ASP A 555 10.34 2.29 -16.58
N GLY A 556 11.10 2.26 -15.48
CA GLY A 556 11.44 3.46 -14.72
C GLY A 556 10.38 3.92 -13.71
N ASP A 557 9.16 3.39 -13.75
CA ASP A 557 8.14 3.61 -12.72
C ASP A 557 7.19 2.42 -12.59
N SER A 558 7.45 1.56 -11.59
CA SER A 558 6.66 0.36 -11.33
C SER A 558 5.23 0.64 -10.85
N SER A 559 4.90 1.88 -10.49
CA SER A 559 3.52 2.26 -10.17
C SER A 559 2.65 2.34 -11.43
N CYS A 560 3.25 2.58 -12.59
CA CYS A 560 2.60 2.51 -13.90
C CYS A 560 2.50 1.05 -14.35
N ALA A 561 1.49 0.35 -13.84
CA ALA A 561 1.22 -1.05 -14.12
C ALA A 561 -0.24 -1.30 -14.51
N GLY A 562 -0.45 -2.10 -15.56
CA GLY A 562 -1.74 -2.50 -16.10
C GLY A 562 -2.49 -3.56 -15.31
N PRO A 563 -3.63 -4.04 -15.82
CA PRO A 563 -4.32 -5.18 -15.22
C PRO A 563 -3.50 -6.48 -15.35
N VAL A 564 -3.69 -7.41 -14.42
CA VAL A 564 -3.25 -8.80 -14.60
C VAL A 564 -4.21 -9.48 -15.58
N GLN A 565 -3.66 -10.00 -16.68
CA GLN A 565 -4.38 -10.57 -17.81
C GLN A 565 -3.64 -11.78 -18.39
N ALA A 566 -4.29 -12.55 -19.25
CA ALA A 566 -3.62 -13.67 -19.91
C ALA A 566 -2.37 -13.18 -20.66
N CYS A 567 -1.24 -13.86 -20.48
CA CYS A 567 0.02 -13.51 -21.13
C CYS A 567 -0.14 -13.40 -22.65
N SER A 568 0.39 -12.32 -23.21
CA SER A 568 0.47 -12.14 -24.65
C SER A 568 1.29 -13.29 -25.24
N SER A 569 0.66 -14.10 -26.09
CA SER A 569 1.34 -15.21 -26.75
C SER A 569 2.33 -14.64 -27.77
N GLY A 570 3.61 -14.59 -27.39
CA GLY A 570 4.67 -13.95 -28.16
C GLY A 570 4.68 -14.30 -29.65
N GLY A 571 4.71 -13.25 -30.48
CA GLY A 571 4.89 -13.32 -31.93
C GLY A 571 4.12 -12.22 -32.65
N GLY A 572 4.83 -11.16 -33.07
CA GLY A 572 4.24 -9.98 -33.71
C GLY A 572 3.38 -10.29 -34.94
N GLU A 573 2.15 -9.78 -34.95
CA GLU A 573 1.41 -9.51 -36.17
C GLU A 573 1.82 -8.13 -36.70
N GLN A 574 2.05 -8.04 -38.01
CA GLN A 574 2.14 -6.72 -38.64
C GLN A 574 0.79 -6.01 -38.48
N PRO A 575 0.77 -4.72 -38.14
CA PRO A 575 -0.46 -3.96 -38.05
C PRO A 575 -1.12 -3.92 -39.42
N THR A 576 -2.42 -4.21 -39.46
CA THR A 576 -3.26 -4.09 -40.64
C THR A 576 -3.64 -2.63 -40.84
N ASP A 577 -3.62 -2.17 -42.09
CA ASP A 577 -4.17 -0.88 -42.55
C ASP A 577 -5.14 -1.25 -43.67
N SER A 578 -6.42 -1.36 -43.30
CA SER A 578 -7.47 -1.98 -44.09
C SER A 578 -7.99 -1.07 -45.20
N ASP A 579 -7.81 0.25 -45.08
CA ASP A 579 -8.23 1.22 -46.09
C ASP A 579 -7.08 1.93 -46.83
N GLY A 580 -5.85 1.73 -46.38
CA GLY A 580 -4.61 2.10 -47.06
C GLY A 580 -4.30 3.59 -46.99
N ASP A 581 -4.81 4.29 -45.99
CA ASP A 581 -4.62 5.74 -45.85
C ASP A 581 -3.31 6.11 -45.13
N GLY A 582 -2.62 5.12 -44.55
CA GLY A 582 -1.36 5.28 -43.85
C GLY A 582 -1.49 5.41 -42.33
N VAL A 583 -2.69 5.22 -41.78
CA VAL A 583 -2.97 5.01 -40.36
C VAL A 583 -3.31 3.53 -40.15
N GLU A 584 -2.74 2.89 -39.12
CA GLU A 584 -2.99 1.48 -38.84
C GLU A 584 -4.40 1.29 -38.26
N ASP A 585 -5.10 0.19 -38.56
CA ASP A 585 -6.50 -0.08 -38.15
C ASP A 585 -6.73 0.08 -36.64
N ALA A 586 -5.71 -0.19 -35.83
CA ALA A 586 -5.76 -0.06 -34.38
C ALA A 586 -5.65 1.40 -33.89
N LEU A 587 -5.17 2.29 -34.74
CA LEU A 587 -4.98 3.72 -34.52
C LEU A 587 -5.90 4.57 -35.41
N ASP A 588 -6.63 3.94 -36.32
CA ASP A 588 -7.52 4.57 -37.28
C ASP A 588 -8.92 4.71 -36.68
N ASN A 589 -9.39 5.95 -36.49
CA ASN A 589 -10.77 6.20 -36.05
C ASN A 589 -11.82 5.93 -37.15
N CYS A 590 -11.39 5.57 -38.36
CA CYS A 590 -12.20 5.02 -39.43
C CYS A 590 -11.51 3.85 -40.15
N PRO A 591 -11.32 2.66 -39.51
CA PRO A 591 -10.49 1.56 -40.02
C PRO A 591 -10.85 0.96 -41.40
N ASN A 592 -11.90 1.44 -42.04
CA ASN A 592 -12.35 0.99 -43.36
C ASN A 592 -12.67 2.17 -44.29
N THR A 593 -12.39 3.41 -43.89
CA THR A 593 -12.71 4.64 -44.63
C THR A 593 -11.60 5.68 -44.48
N ALA A 594 -10.71 5.70 -45.48
CA ALA A 594 -9.51 6.52 -45.50
C ALA A 594 -9.75 7.98 -45.07
N ASN A 595 -9.11 8.37 -43.97
CA ASN A 595 -9.18 9.69 -43.35
C ASN A 595 -7.88 10.04 -42.58
N VAL A 596 -6.74 10.08 -43.28
CA VAL A 596 -5.39 10.42 -42.77
C VAL A 596 -5.30 11.53 -41.71
N GLY A 597 -6.22 12.50 -41.74
CA GLY A 597 -6.29 13.59 -40.77
C GLY A 597 -6.94 13.25 -39.42
N GLN A 598 -7.54 12.06 -39.28
CA GLN A 598 -8.12 11.49 -38.06
C GLN A 598 -9.01 12.47 -37.28
N ALA A 599 -9.79 13.28 -38.01
CA ALA A 599 -10.66 14.27 -37.40
C ALA A 599 -11.85 13.58 -36.71
N ASP A 600 -12.09 13.95 -35.47
CA ASP A 600 -13.15 13.45 -34.58
C ASP A 600 -13.63 14.67 -33.77
N ASN A 601 -14.76 15.24 -34.20
CA ASN A 601 -15.23 16.54 -33.75
C ASN A 601 -15.99 16.47 -32.42
N ASP A 602 -16.67 15.38 -32.15
CA ASP A 602 -17.43 15.15 -30.92
C ASP A 602 -16.70 14.27 -29.88
N GLY A 603 -15.59 13.65 -30.29
CA GLY A 603 -14.67 12.93 -29.43
C GLY A 603 -15.17 11.56 -29.02
N ASP A 604 -16.09 10.97 -29.79
CA ASP A 604 -16.68 9.67 -29.48
C ASP A 604 -15.80 8.47 -29.91
N GLY A 605 -14.71 8.76 -30.64
CA GLY A 605 -13.74 7.78 -31.14
C GLY A 605 -14.05 7.22 -32.51
N ILE A 606 -15.13 7.68 -33.17
CA ILE A 606 -15.47 7.39 -34.57
C ILE A 606 -15.11 8.63 -35.39
N GLY A 607 -14.26 8.48 -36.40
CA GLY A 607 -13.82 9.64 -37.17
C GLY A 607 -14.96 10.27 -37.98
N ASN A 608 -14.89 11.59 -38.18
CA ASN A 608 -15.87 12.37 -38.95
C ASN A 608 -16.19 11.79 -40.34
N ALA A 609 -15.26 11.01 -40.89
CA ALA A 609 -15.42 10.37 -42.21
C ALA A 609 -16.34 9.15 -42.20
N CYS A 610 -16.45 8.46 -41.06
CA CYS A 610 -17.23 7.24 -40.88
C CYS A 610 -18.29 7.34 -39.77
N ASP A 611 -18.37 8.48 -39.09
CA ASP A 611 -19.42 8.78 -38.11
C ASP A 611 -20.69 9.36 -38.78
N SER A 612 -21.85 8.89 -38.32
CA SER A 612 -23.16 9.39 -38.70
C SER A 612 -23.60 10.63 -37.93
N THR A 613 -22.95 10.94 -36.80
CA THR A 613 -23.23 12.13 -35.95
C THR A 613 -21.95 12.90 -35.62
N PRO A 614 -21.16 13.39 -36.61
CA PRO A 614 -19.79 13.87 -36.39
C PRO A 614 -19.61 15.02 -35.38
N ASP A 615 -20.69 15.67 -34.97
CA ASP A 615 -20.69 16.79 -34.04
C ASP A 615 -21.48 16.47 -32.74
N GLY A 616 -21.78 15.19 -32.46
CA GLY A 616 -22.47 14.71 -31.26
C GLY A 616 -23.92 14.29 -31.50
N GLU A 617 -24.42 13.37 -30.67
CA GLU A 617 -25.86 13.09 -30.59
C GLU A 617 -26.59 14.31 -30.01
N PRO A 618 -27.69 14.76 -30.65
CA PRO A 618 -28.43 15.91 -30.17
C PRO A 618 -28.96 15.69 -28.74
N VAL A 619 -28.68 16.65 -27.86
CA VAL A 619 -29.12 16.65 -26.46
C VAL A 619 -30.44 17.39 -26.36
N ASP A 620 -31.41 16.79 -25.68
CA ASP A 620 -32.71 17.36 -25.31
C ASP A 620 -32.85 17.18 -23.79
N ALA A 621 -32.39 18.17 -23.03
CA ALA A 621 -32.16 18.09 -21.60
C ALA A 621 -33.45 18.07 -20.78
N ASP A 622 -34.54 18.63 -21.29
CA ASP A 622 -35.85 18.63 -20.62
C ASP A 622 -36.86 17.65 -21.25
N SER A 623 -36.46 16.98 -22.33
CA SER A 623 -37.17 15.90 -23.01
C SER A 623 -38.50 16.32 -23.63
N ASP A 624 -38.58 17.54 -24.14
CA ASP A 624 -39.77 18.08 -24.78
C ASP A 624 -39.87 17.80 -26.30
N GLY A 625 -38.79 17.29 -26.89
CA GLY A 625 -38.67 16.95 -28.30
C GLY A 625 -38.00 18.01 -29.16
N VAL A 626 -37.45 19.07 -28.56
CA VAL A 626 -36.58 20.07 -29.19
C VAL A 626 -35.17 19.91 -28.59
N ASN A 627 -34.14 19.92 -29.44
CA ASN A 627 -32.77 19.79 -28.95
C ASN A 627 -32.28 21.12 -28.36
N ASP A 628 -31.47 21.05 -27.31
CA ASP A 628 -30.94 22.18 -26.53
C ASP A 628 -30.28 23.27 -27.39
N ASP A 629 -29.69 22.90 -28.54
CA ASP A 629 -29.01 23.84 -29.45
C ASP A 629 -29.95 24.73 -30.26
N VAL A 630 -31.22 24.32 -30.36
CA VAL A 630 -32.30 25.06 -31.03
C VAL A 630 -33.49 25.33 -30.12
N ASP A 631 -33.38 24.94 -28.84
CA ASP A 631 -34.40 25.15 -27.81
C ASP A 631 -34.25 26.54 -27.17
N ASN A 632 -35.31 27.35 -27.22
CA ASN A 632 -35.35 28.65 -26.55
C ASN A 632 -35.63 28.57 -25.03
N CYS A 633 -35.87 27.37 -24.48
CA CYS A 633 -35.88 27.07 -23.05
C CYS A 633 -35.25 25.69 -22.72
N PRO A 634 -33.93 25.49 -22.88
CA PRO A 634 -33.25 24.18 -22.78
C PRO A 634 -33.37 23.39 -21.47
N ALA A 635 -34.07 23.92 -20.48
CA ALA A 635 -34.28 23.29 -19.17
C ALA A 635 -35.75 23.31 -18.73
N VAL A 636 -36.66 23.82 -19.57
CA VAL A 636 -38.08 23.98 -19.26
C VAL A 636 -38.92 23.64 -20.49
N ALA A 637 -39.44 22.41 -20.48
CA ALA A 637 -40.18 21.83 -21.60
C ALA A 637 -41.25 22.78 -22.19
N ASN A 638 -41.02 23.21 -23.43
CA ASN A 638 -41.84 24.10 -24.22
C ASN A 638 -41.75 23.79 -25.72
N ALA A 639 -42.10 22.57 -26.13
CA ALA A 639 -42.03 22.09 -27.52
C ALA A 639 -42.69 22.99 -28.60
N GLY A 640 -43.53 23.95 -28.20
CA GLY A 640 -44.12 24.97 -29.08
C GLY A 640 -43.19 26.16 -29.42
N GLN A 641 -42.10 26.33 -28.67
CA GLN A 641 -41.03 27.32 -28.85
C GLN A 641 -41.57 28.76 -29.02
N GLU A 642 -42.67 29.09 -28.34
CA GLU A 642 -43.24 30.44 -28.43
C GLU A 642 -42.31 31.47 -27.79
N ASP A 643 -42.01 32.54 -28.53
CA ASP A 643 -41.19 33.68 -28.14
C ASP A 643 -41.87 34.92 -28.74
N ASN A 644 -42.68 35.62 -27.93
CA ASN A 644 -43.54 36.69 -28.46
C ASN A 644 -42.78 38.00 -28.71
N ASP A 645 -41.71 38.27 -27.97
CA ASP A 645 -40.94 39.51 -28.08
C ASP A 645 -39.68 39.36 -28.94
N GLY A 646 -39.31 38.13 -29.27
CA GLY A 646 -38.27 37.77 -30.22
C GLY A 646 -36.86 37.92 -29.65
N ASP A 647 -36.70 37.87 -28.34
CA ASP A 647 -35.40 38.03 -27.67
C ASP A 647 -34.55 36.74 -27.65
N GLY A 648 -35.15 35.61 -28.06
CA GLY A 648 -34.52 34.30 -28.11
C GLY A 648 -34.68 33.46 -26.84
N ILE A 649 -35.41 33.95 -25.84
CA ILE A 649 -35.81 33.21 -24.64
C ILE A 649 -37.30 32.86 -24.77
N GLY A 650 -37.64 31.58 -24.65
CA GLY A 650 -39.03 31.15 -24.81
C GLY A 650 -39.92 31.70 -23.70
N ASN A 651 -41.19 31.98 -24.04
CA ASN A 651 -42.22 32.47 -23.10
C ASN A 651 -42.35 31.62 -21.82
N ALA A 652 -41.97 30.34 -21.89
CA ALA A 652 -42.02 29.40 -20.77
C ALA A 652 -40.93 29.65 -19.71
N CYS A 653 -39.79 30.20 -20.12
CA CYS A 653 -38.63 30.48 -19.27
C CYS A 653 -38.25 31.95 -19.23
N ASP A 654 -38.95 32.81 -19.98
CA ASP A 654 -38.81 34.26 -19.92
C ASP A 654 -39.65 34.88 -18.79
N SER A 655 -39.05 35.82 -18.07
CA SER A 655 -39.70 36.61 -17.03
C SER A 655 -40.49 37.81 -17.56
N THR A 656 -40.27 38.18 -18.83
CA THR A 656 -40.95 39.29 -19.52
C THR A 656 -41.50 38.86 -20.89
N PRO A 657 -42.39 37.84 -20.99
CA PRO A 657 -42.72 37.15 -22.24
C PRO A 657 -43.41 37.97 -23.34
N ASP A 658 -43.62 39.28 -23.15
CA ASP A 658 -44.20 40.19 -24.13
C ASP A 658 -43.30 41.44 -24.34
N GLY A 659 -42.03 41.37 -23.91
CA GLY A 659 -41.06 42.44 -24.00
C GLY A 659 -40.85 43.18 -22.68
N ASP A 660 -39.58 43.54 -22.44
CA ASP A 660 -39.22 44.57 -21.47
C ASP A 660 -39.95 45.88 -21.80
N VAL A 661 -40.78 46.39 -20.88
CA VAL A 661 -41.44 47.68 -21.08
C VAL A 661 -40.40 48.79 -20.98
N VAL A 662 -39.98 49.31 -22.14
CA VAL A 662 -39.12 50.49 -22.22
C VAL A 662 -39.89 51.68 -21.68
N CYS A 663 -39.49 52.14 -20.50
CA CYS A 663 -40.13 53.29 -19.89
C CYS A 663 -40.07 54.50 -20.84
N THR A 664 -41.23 55.08 -21.13
CA THR A 664 -41.36 56.19 -22.08
C THR A 664 -41.90 57.44 -21.39
N GLU A 665 -41.23 58.57 -21.59
CA GLU A 665 -41.64 59.85 -21.01
C GLU A 665 -42.48 60.68 -21.98
N TYR A 666 -43.59 61.21 -21.47
CA TYR A 666 -44.46 62.13 -22.18
C TYR A 666 -44.50 63.46 -21.44
N THR A 667 -43.97 64.52 -22.06
CA THR A 667 -44.12 65.89 -21.54
C THR A 667 -45.15 66.65 -22.36
N ALA A 668 -46.32 66.94 -21.79
CA ALA A 668 -47.40 67.65 -22.47
C ALA A 668 -48.24 68.49 -21.52
N SER A 669 -49.15 69.32 -22.07
CA SER A 669 -50.09 70.06 -21.22
C SER A 669 -51.03 69.09 -20.49
N ASN A 670 -51.48 69.48 -19.29
CA ASN A 670 -52.42 68.69 -18.50
C ASN A 670 -53.70 68.37 -19.26
N TYR A 671 -54.15 69.28 -20.14
CA TYR A 671 -55.25 69.01 -21.07
C TYR A 671 -54.90 67.87 -22.05
N SER A 672 -53.71 67.92 -22.66
CA SER A 672 -53.25 66.95 -23.65
C SER A 672 -53.01 65.55 -23.06
N HIS A 673 -52.56 65.45 -21.81
CA HIS A 673 -52.41 64.15 -21.13
C HIS A 673 -53.73 63.41 -21.03
N VAL A 674 -54.80 64.11 -20.65
CA VAL A 674 -56.14 63.52 -20.53
C VAL A 674 -56.70 63.10 -21.89
N GLN A 675 -56.52 63.95 -22.91
CA GLN A 675 -56.98 63.62 -24.27
C GLN A 675 -56.27 62.39 -24.84
N ALA A 676 -55.03 62.15 -24.42
CA ALA A 676 -54.24 61.01 -24.85
C ALA A 676 -54.38 59.78 -23.93
N GLY A 677 -55.31 59.79 -22.97
CA GLY A 677 -55.56 58.66 -22.07
C GLY A 677 -54.55 58.49 -20.92
N ARG A 678 -53.50 59.31 -20.87
CA ARG A 678 -52.41 59.20 -19.86
C ARG A 678 -52.78 59.75 -18.48
N ALA A 679 -53.91 60.44 -18.37
CA ALA A 679 -54.38 61.04 -17.13
C ALA A 679 -55.91 61.16 -17.11
N THR A 680 -56.50 61.27 -15.92
CA THR A 680 -57.93 61.48 -15.71
C THR A 680 -58.19 62.84 -15.04
N THR A 681 -59.44 63.32 -15.07
CA THR A 681 -59.80 64.60 -14.44
C THR A 681 -60.87 64.44 -13.39
N THR A 682 -60.76 65.20 -12.31
CA THR A 682 -61.80 65.31 -11.28
C THR A 682 -61.70 66.68 -10.61
N GLY A 683 -62.83 67.38 -10.47
CA GLY A 683 -62.89 68.65 -9.73
C GLY A 683 -62.04 69.80 -10.31
N GLY A 684 -61.71 69.77 -11.60
CA GLY A 684 -60.86 70.76 -12.26
C GLY A 684 -59.34 70.49 -12.19
N TYR A 685 -58.94 69.38 -11.57
CA TYR A 685 -57.56 68.89 -11.49
C TYR A 685 -57.36 67.63 -12.34
N VAL A 686 -56.10 67.34 -12.65
CA VAL A 686 -55.65 66.20 -13.47
C VAL A 686 -54.82 65.25 -12.64
N TYR A 687 -55.05 63.94 -12.80
CA TYR A 687 -54.36 62.87 -12.09
C TYR A 687 -53.81 61.83 -13.05
N ALA A 688 -52.58 61.35 -12.87
CA ALA A 688 -51.95 60.35 -13.73
C ALA A 688 -52.79 59.06 -13.78
N ALA A 689 -52.95 58.47 -14.96
CA ALA A 689 -53.66 57.20 -15.12
C ALA A 689 -52.70 56.06 -14.74
N GLY A 690 -52.91 55.41 -13.60
CA GLY A 690 -51.92 54.50 -13.01
C GLY A 690 -51.66 54.88 -11.56
N SER A 691 -50.62 55.69 -11.32
CA SER A 691 -50.23 56.09 -9.95
C SER A 691 -51.26 56.95 -9.24
N GLY A 692 -52.07 57.71 -9.99
CA GLY A 692 -53.01 58.68 -9.44
C GLY A 692 -52.37 59.99 -8.95
N ASP A 693 -51.12 60.26 -9.32
CA ASP A 693 -50.42 61.49 -8.93
C ASP A 693 -51.12 62.74 -9.42
N ASN A 694 -51.12 63.82 -8.63
CA ASN A 694 -51.78 65.07 -8.99
C ASN A 694 -50.88 65.97 -9.86
N LEU A 695 -51.27 66.19 -11.11
CA LEU A 695 -50.56 67.04 -12.07
C LEU A 695 -50.95 68.52 -11.96
N GLY A 696 -51.97 68.87 -11.17
CA GLY A 696 -52.49 70.22 -11.04
C GLY A 696 -53.69 70.51 -11.94
N LEU A 697 -53.88 71.77 -12.34
CA LEU A 697 -55.11 72.22 -12.99
C LEU A 697 -55.28 71.66 -14.41
N TYR A 698 -56.51 71.30 -14.78
CA TYR A 698 -56.87 70.88 -16.14
C TYR A 698 -56.90 72.07 -17.10
N ASN A 699 -55.77 72.34 -17.74
CA ASN A 699 -55.64 73.42 -18.72
C ASN A 699 -54.51 73.12 -19.73
N ILE A 700 -54.39 74.01 -20.73
CA ILE A 700 -53.39 73.91 -21.80
C ILE A 700 -52.06 74.63 -21.49
N PHE A 701 -51.96 75.30 -20.34
CA PHE A 701 -50.82 76.16 -19.97
C PHE A 701 -49.85 75.51 -18.99
N VAL A 702 -50.33 74.55 -18.18
CA VAL A 702 -49.51 73.76 -17.25
C VAL A 702 -49.10 72.48 -17.97
N THR A 703 -47.79 72.27 -18.04
CA THR A 703 -47.16 71.12 -18.67
C THR A 703 -46.52 70.26 -17.60
N THR A 704 -46.64 68.94 -17.76
CA THR A 704 -46.10 67.96 -16.82
C THR A 704 -45.50 66.80 -17.57
N THR A 705 -44.54 66.10 -16.96
CA THR A 705 -43.91 64.91 -17.52
C THR A 705 -44.47 63.69 -16.81
N LEU A 706 -44.95 62.71 -17.57
CA LEU A 706 -45.36 61.40 -17.06
C LEU A 706 -44.47 60.32 -17.67
N ALA A 707 -44.02 59.40 -16.84
CA ALA A 707 -43.31 58.20 -17.24
C ALA A 707 -44.30 57.03 -17.33
N GLU A 708 -44.31 56.32 -18.45
CA GLU A 708 -45.04 55.05 -18.61
C GLU A 708 -44.13 53.91 -18.20
N THR A 709 -44.35 53.34 -17.01
CA THR A 709 -43.46 52.32 -16.42
C THR A 709 -43.95 50.89 -16.66
N SER A 710 -45.20 50.74 -17.09
CA SER A 710 -45.75 49.53 -17.70
C SER A 710 -46.91 49.94 -18.63
N ALA A 711 -47.37 49.05 -19.50
CA ALA A 711 -48.41 49.38 -20.48
C ALA A 711 -49.64 50.03 -19.82
N ASP A 712 -49.99 51.24 -20.29
CA ASP A 712 -51.09 52.08 -19.79
C ASP A 712 -50.99 52.52 -18.32
N TYR A 713 -49.81 52.39 -17.69
CA TYR A 713 -49.56 52.81 -16.31
C TYR A 713 -48.56 53.96 -16.26
N TYR A 714 -49.05 55.13 -15.86
CA TYR A 714 -48.32 56.39 -15.87
C TYR A 714 -48.08 56.94 -14.46
N GLU A 715 -46.86 57.43 -14.23
CA GLU A 715 -46.43 58.05 -12.98
C GLU A 715 -45.89 59.47 -13.20
N LEU A 716 -46.02 60.34 -12.20
CA LEU A 716 -45.53 61.71 -12.29
C LEU A 716 -44.00 61.77 -12.18
N GLY A 717 -43.34 62.11 -13.28
CA GLY A 717 -41.90 62.25 -13.33
C GLY A 717 -41.28 61.72 -14.61
N SER A 718 -39.99 61.49 -14.53
CA SER A 718 -39.17 60.85 -15.57
C SER A 718 -39.00 59.37 -15.26
N CYS A 719 -38.61 58.59 -16.26
CA CYS A 719 -38.33 57.17 -16.11
C CYS A 719 -37.22 56.92 -15.08
N PRO A 720 -37.28 55.80 -14.31
CA PRO A 720 -36.29 55.47 -13.29
C PRO A 720 -34.84 55.39 -13.79
#